data_AF-A0A3R7HIB7-F1
#
_entry.id   AF-A0A3R7HIB7-F1
#
_cell.length_a   1.000
_cell.length_b   1.000
_cell.length_c   1.000
_cell.angle_alpha   90.00
_cell.angle_beta   90.00
_cell.angle_gamma   90.00
#
_symmetry.space_group_name_H-M   'P 1'
#
loop_
_entity.id
_entity.type
_entity.pdbx_description
1 polymer ?
#
loop_
_entity_poly.entity_id
_entity_poly.type
_entity_poly.pdbx_seq_one_letter_code
_entity_poly.pdbx_strand_id
1 'polypeptide(L)'
;MLGPLRRLIPSFVRRRYALKFGIALLVLGLSVGAMGLIATGALTDSVESSVLEDQESTARQEASALDDWIAEHERFLSSTATAPVVQNGNETAINDYLLSLRGEVPEEAEHVLYVDRTSGEVIADTGQDVGIENVNEVNFPDGDRLDDDLLMGEVQRTEPYKLFGNSDRSDRPAISYYVATSEDRALVYTVNPSERLLYSSSSVVTLVDGEGRIVGDSSFLGYNTGDPVFLEPYGDDAVLETAANGGTGATVIDRAPSETLQGAPYEFTPDSYVVGYATTDAGWTVLVHTSEADAFGFVNAVNQYGIGVTAVVVLLIGSVGAVLGRNTSKSIDRLKSKAAAMEEGDLDVDLETKRIDSIGQLYDGFDSMRVALREQIEDAEAAREEAERERERVERMNDHLEAKADEYSAVMQDAADGDLTVRMAPESENEALTEIGEEFNAMLADLEATVAGLNQFATDVATASEEVTASSEEVQRASREVSESVQEISDGADRQHQSLQSIDSEMNTLSTTTEEIAASSNDVADVAARTAETGRGGRETAEAAIDAFDDLETEYEDVVAEFEQLRDQIDQIESLTDTIAEIADQTNMLALNANIEASRSADGADAEGFTAVASEVKQLSADTKEAAAEIDERLDALQSQTEESADVVDRTSEEIERVNDLVTDVVAALDDIAEYAAETNDGVQEISSATEEQAAATQEVVAMVDEVASISEETTAEAQTVAAAAEEQTSSMQEVSASADRLSHQATRLSGALDRFETDVEGDGLEFDADLESGGAAAVDGANEPAASEPTDAPITDAEPTAEDGETDDEDPLAFVETTDEADLESDDAAELDDAEPADGAGETFEFQGPTSSASSDADNESQEADEDDETRNAANE
;
A
#
# COMPACT_ATOMS: atom_id res chain seq x y z
N MET A 1 -9.17 -38.80 53.78
CA MET A 1 -8.26 -39.68 54.59
C MET A 1 -7.36 -38.80 55.47
N LEU A 2 -7.50 -38.77 56.80
CA LEU A 2 -6.73 -37.80 57.65
C LEU A 2 -6.04 -38.38 58.89
N GLY A 3 -6.04 -39.71 59.08
CA GLY A 3 -5.40 -40.37 60.24
C GLY A 3 -3.87 -40.14 60.40
N PRO A 4 -3.04 -40.25 59.33
CA PRO A 4 -1.57 -40.23 59.49
C PRO A 4 -0.97 -38.87 59.87
N LEU A 5 -1.51 -37.77 59.33
CA LEU A 5 -0.89 -36.43 59.34
C LEU A 5 -0.68 -35.84 60.74
N ARG A 6 -1.47 -36.25 61.76
CA ARG A 6 -1.35 -35.75 63.14
C ARG A 6 -0.01 -36.06 63.83
N ARG A 7 0.88 -36.86 63.24
CA ARG A 7 2.22 -37.17 63.80
C ARG A 7 3.35 -36.22 63.37
N LEU A 8 3.26 -35.57 62.21
CA LEU A 8 4.35 -34.76 61.66
C LEU A 8 4.46 -33.34 62.27
N ILE A 9 3.36 -32.78 62.78
CA ILE A 9 3.34 -31.41 63.32
C ILE A 9 4.12 -31.34 64.66
N PRO A 10 5.12 -30.46 64.84
CA PRO A 10 5.87 -30.35 66.09
C PRO A 10 5.03 -30.06 67.33
N SER A 11 5.53 -30.44 68.51
CA SER A 11 4.81 -30.29 69.78
C SER A 11 4.60 -28.84 70.21
N PHE A 12 5.50 -27.92 69.82
CA PHE A 12 5.36 -26.49 70.09
C PHE A 12 4.21 -25.87 69.27
N VAL A 13 4.08 -26.22 67.98
CA VAL A 13 2.96 -25.82 67.12
C VAL A 13 1.63 -26.31 67.69
N ARG A 14 1.59 -27.56 68.18
CA ARG A 14 0.36 -28.13 68.76
C ARG A 14 -0.14 -27.40 70.03
N ARG A 15 0.72 -26.65 70.74
CA ARG A 15 0.38 -25.95 72.01
C ARG A 15 -0.07 -24.50 71.86
N ARG A 16 0.18 -23.80 70.74
CA ARG A 16 -0.19 -22.38 70.55
C ARG A 16 -1.20 -22.24 69.43
N TYR A 17 -2.40 -21.71 69.74
CA TYR A 17 -3.48 -21.54 68.76
C TYR A 17 -3.07 -20.60 67.61
N ALA A 18 -2.53 -19.41 67.94
CA ALA A 18 -2.04 -18.45 66.95
C ALA A 18 -0.98 -19.01 66.00
N LEU A 19 -0.15 -19.96 66.45
CA LEU A 19 0.87 -20.55 65.57
C LEU A 19 0.24 -21.53 64.56
N LYS A 20 -0.86 -22.21 64.91
CA LYS A 20 -1.62 -23.03 63.96
C LYS A 20 -2.35 -22.16 62.93
N PHE A 21 -3.00 -21.09 63.40
CA PHE A 21 -3.74 -20.16 62.56
C PHE A 21 -2.81 -19.41 61.60
N GLY A 22 -1.68 -18.91 62.10
CA GLY A 22 -0.63 -18.30 61.27
C GLY A 22 -0.02 -19.27 60.26
N ILE A 23 0.20 -20.54 60.62
CA ILE A 23 0.67 -21.55 59.65
C ILE A 23 -0.41 -21.87 58.60
N ALA A 24 -1.69 -21.89 58.96
CA ALA A 24 -2.77 -22.13 58.00
C ALA A 24 -2.88 -20.98 56.97
N LEU A 25 -2.83 -19.72 57.41
CA LEU A 25 -2.80 -18.56 56.51
C LEU A 25 -1.50 -18.46 55.71
N LEU A 26 -0.36 -18.86 56.28
CA LEU A 26 0.92 -18.92 55.55
C LEU A 26 0.88 -19.98 54.46
N VAL A 27 0.28 -21.15 54.69
CA VAL A 27 0.08 -22.18 53.65
C VAL A 27 -0.87 -21.66 52.57
N LEU A 28 -1.98 -21.00 52.93
CA LEU A 28 -2.91 -20.42 51.95
C LEU A 28 -2.22 -19.34 51.10
N GLY A 29 -1.48 -18.42 51.72
CA GLY A 29 -0.71 -17.38 51.03
C GLY A 29 0.39 -17.94 50.12
N LEU A 30 1.08 -19.01 50.54
CA LEU A 30 2.03 -19.72 49.69
C LEU A 30 1.35 -20.43 48.51
N SER A 31 0.16 -21.01 48.69
CA SER A 31 -0.60 -21.62 47.60
C SER A 31 -1.09 -20.60 46.57
N VAL A 32 -1.60 -19.44 47.03
CA VAL A 32 -1.99 -18.33 46.13
C VAL A 32 -0.77 -17.75 45.43
N GLY A 33 0.33 -17.50 46.15
CA GLY A 33 1.59 -17.02 45.57
C GLY A 33 2.19 -17.98 44.54
N ALA A 34 2.13 -19.30 44.79
CA ALA A 34 2.59 -20.31 43.84
C ALA A 34 1.72 -20.37 42.58
N MET A 35 0.39 -20.25 42.69
CA MET A 35 -0.48 -20.18 41.52
C MET A 35 -0.27 -18.87 40.73
N GLY A 36 -0.07 -17.74 41.41
CA GLY A 36 0.28 -16.47 40.76
C GLY A 36 1.58 -16.58 39.95
N LEU A 37 2.65 -17.11 40.56
CA LEU A 37 3.95 -17.30 39.87
C LEU A 37 3.86 -18.28 38.68
N ILE A 38 3.06 -19.35 38.78
CA ILE A 38 2.84 -20.27 37.66
C ILE A 38 2.04 -19.60 36.53
N ALA A 39 1.03 -18.81 36.86
CA ALA A 39 0.23 -18.08 35.87
C ALA A 39 1.02 -16.98 35.18
N THR A 40 1.83 -16.21 35.91
CA THR A 40 2.73 -15.20 35.31
C THR A 40 3.79 -15.85 34.43
N GLY A 41 4.41 -16.97 34.87
CA GLY A 41 5.38 -17.70 34.04
C GLY A 41 4.78 -18.20 32.72
N ALA A 42 3.64 -18.90 32.78
CA ALA A 42 2.97 -19.40 31.58
C ALA A 42 2.49 -18.27 30.63
N LEU A 43 2.20 -17.08 31.16
CA LEU A 43 1.86 -15.90 30.36
C LEU A 43 3.12 -15.27 29.72
N THR A 44 4.26 -15.27 30.43
CA THR A 44 5.56 -14.89 29.85
C THR A 44 5.94 -15.84 28.71
N ASP A 45 5.96 -17.15 28.95
CA ASP A 45 6.29 -18.18 27.93
C ASP A 45 5.43 -18.01 26.66
N SER A 46 4.13 -17.70 26.82
CA SER A 46 3.19 -17.56 25.70
C SER A 46 3.38 -16.29 24.88
N VAL A 47 3.72 -15.16 25.51
CA VAL A 47 3.97 -13.91 24.77
C VAL A 47 5.39 -13.89 24.20
N GLU A 48 6.35 -14.57 24.83
CA GLU A 48 7.69 -14.78 24.28
C GLU A 48 7.64 -15.55 22.95
N SER A 49 6.83 -16.62 22.87
CA SER A 49 6.58 -17.35 21.60
C SER A 49 5.95 -16.44 20.55
N SER A 50 4.92 -15.68 20.91
CA SER A 50 4.23 -14.76 19.98
C SER A 50 5.17 -13.72 19.36
N VAL A 51 6.03 -13.09 20.17
CA VAL A 51 6.98 -12.08 19.69
C VAL A 51 8.07 -12.70 18.80
N LEU A 52 8.47 -13.95 19.04
CA LEU A 52 9.38 -14.66 18.14
C LEU A 52 8.68 -15.05 16.82
N GLU A 53 7.43 -15.51 16.88
CA GLU A 53 6.61 -15.82 15.70
C GLU A 53 6.35 -14.56 14.85
N ASP A 54 6.11 -13.39 15.47
CA ASP A 54 5.99 -12.09 14.80
C ASP A 54 7.30 -11.70 14.09
N GLN A 55 8.45 -11.77 14.78
CA GLN A 55 9.76 -11.40 14.20
C GLN A 55 10.19 -12.36 13.06
N GLU A 56 9.87 -13.66 13.19
CA GLU A 56 10.02 -14.65 12.11
C GLU A 56 9.12 -14.28 10.91
N SER A 57 7.88 -13.87 11.17
CA SER A 57 6.92 -13.45 10.15
C SER A 57 7.37 -12.18 9.42
N THR A 58 7.87 -11.17 10.13
CA THR A 58 8.43 -9.95 9.50
C THR A 58 9.62 -10.30 8.62
N ALA A 59 10.61 -11.05 9.12
CA ALA A 59 11.78 -11.41 8.33
C ALA A 59 11.42 -12.21 7.07
N ARG A 60 10.41 -13.09 7.16
CA ARG A 60 9.87 -13.85 6.02
C ARG A 60 9.20 -12.97 4.97
N GLN A 61 8.40 -11.98 5.39
CA GLN A 61 7.73 -11.06 4.47
C GLN A 61 8.76 -10.21 3.70
N GLU A 62 9.75 -9.65 4.40
CA GLU A 62 10.86 -8.91 3.80
C GLU A 62 11.68 -9.77 2.83
N ALA A 63 11.93 -11.04 3.15
CA ALA A 63 12.61 -11.97 2.24
C ALA A 63 11.79 -12.28 0.98
N SER A 64 10.48 -12.53 1.10
CA SER A 64 9.61 -12.74 -0.07
C SER A 64 9.58 -11.51 -0.97
N ALA A 65 9.35 -10.32 -0.39
CA ALA A 65 9.29 -9.07 -1.14
C ALA A 65 10.61 -8.75 -1.87
N LEU A 66 11.74 -9.26 -1.36
CA LEU A 66 13.04 -9.13 -2.00
C LEU A 66 13.25 -10.14 -3.14
N ASP A 67 12.81 -11.40 -3.00
CA ASP A 67 12.79 -12.36 -4.12
C ASP A 67 11.84 -11.89 -5.25
N ASP A 68 10.69 -11.32 -4.90
CA ASP A 68 9.74 -10.74 -5.87
C ASP A 68 10.35 -9.57 -6.66
N TRP A 69 11.11 -8.68 -5.99
CA TRP A 69 11.87 -7.57 -6.60
C TRP A 69 13.03 -8.06 -7.47
N ILE A 70 13.76 -9.10 -7.04
CA ILE A 70 14.79 -9.74 -7.89
C ILE A 70 14.16 -10.29 -9.17
N ALA A 71 13.05 -11.02 -9.04
CA ALA A 71 12.32 -11.56 -10.17
C ALA A 71 11.71 -10.47 -11.07
N GLU A 72 11.43 -9.28 -10.54
CA GLU A 72 10.93 -8.12 -11.28
C GLU A 72 12.00 -7.52 -12.19
N HIS A 73 13.21 -7.29 -11.67
CA HIS A 73 14.34 -6.81 -12.48
C HIS A 73 14.80 -7.82 -13.53
N GLU A 74 14.71 -9.12 -13.23
CA GLU A 74 14.90 -10.18 -14.22
C GLU A 74 13.81 -10.17 -15.32
N ARG A 75 12.54 -9.94 -14.95
CA ARG A 75 11.41 -9.80 -15.89
C ARG A 75 11.59 -8.56 -16.78
N PHE A 76 11.93 -7.41 -16.21
CA PHE A 76 12.20 -6.16 -16.93
C PHE A 76 13.27 -6.36 -18.00
N LEU A 77 14.47 -6.81 -17.60
CA LEU A 77 15.58 -7.02 -18.53
C LEU A 77 15.26 -8.08 -19.59
N SER A 78 14.55 -9.15 -19.24
CA SER A 78 14.11 -10.18 -20.18
C SER A 78 13.13 -9.62 -21.23
N SER A 79 12.23 -8.72 -20.82
CA SER A 79 11.34 -7.99 -21.73
C SER A 79 12.14 -7.11 -22.70
N THR A 80 13.01 -6.23 -22.18
CA THR A 80 13.87 -5.36 -23.01
C THR A 80 14.74 -6.17 -23.97
N ALA A 81 15.30 -7.30 -23.53
CA ALA A 81 16.16 -8.15 -24.35
C ALA A 81 15.42 -8.93 -25.45
N THR A 82 14.12 -9.19 -25.27
CA THR A 82 13.28 -9.89 -26.25
C THR A 82 12.46 -8.94 -27.14
N ALA A 83 12.48 -7.64 -26.84
CA ALA A 83 11.84 -6.59 -27.65
C ALA A 83 12.24 -6.68 -29.14
N PRO A 84 11.30 -6.54 -30.10
CA PRO A 84 11.60 -6.71 -31.53
C PRO A 84 12.72 -5.82 -32.06
N VAL A 85 12.84 -4.60 -31.51
CA VAL A 85 13.88 -3.62 -31.86
C VAL A 85 15.27 -4.09 -31.37
N VAL A 86 15.39 -4.57 -30.14
CA VAL A 86 16.66 -5.10 -29.60
C VAL A 86 17.08 -6.38 -30.33
N GLN A 87 16.13 -7.21 -30.75
CA GLN A 87 16.38 -8.47 -31.47
C GLN A 87 16.72 -8.30 -32.96
N ASN A 88 16.22 -7.25 -33.65
CA ASN A 88 16.30 -7.13 -35.12
C ASN A 88 16.71 -5.74 -35.65
N GLY A 89 16.82 -4.75 -34.77
CA GLY A 89 17.15 -3.37 -35.11
C GLY A 89 18.61 -3.17 -35.54
N ASN A 90 18.89 -1.98 -36.04
CA ASN A 90 20.27 -1.48 -36.16
C ASN A 90 20.66 -0.72 -34.89
N GLU A 91 21.94 -0.43 -34.72
CA GLU A 91 22.48 0.19 -33.50
C GLU A 91 21.84 1.57 -33.20
N THR A 92 21.40 2.32 -34.22
CA THR A 92 20.63 3.57 -34.04
C THR A 92 19.23 3.30 -33.50
N ALA A 93 18.46 2.38 -34.11
CA ALA A 93 17.11 2.05 -33.63
C ALA A 93 17.11 1.46 -32.21
N ILE A 94 18.15 0.68 -31.85
CA ILE A 94 18.33 0.14 -30.51
C ILE A 94 18.69 1.25 -29.52
N ASN A 95 19.58 2.18 -29.91
CA ASN A 95 19.87 3.37 -29.12
C ASN A 95 18.62 4.22 -28.85
N ASP A 96 17.81 4.47 -29.88
CA ASP A 96 16.65 5.35 -29.76
C ASP A 96 15.54 4.72 -28.89
N TYR A 97 15.35 3.39 -28.96
CA TYR A 97 14.46 2.63 -28.06
C TYR A 97 14.97 2.59 -26.60
N LEU A 98 16.28 2.47 -26.40
CA LEU A 98 16.85 2.57 -25.04
C LEU A 98 16.70 3.99 -24.49
N LEU A 99 16.85 5.02 -25.32
CA LEU A 99 16.62 6.41 -24.93
C LEU A 99 15.15 6.73 -24.62
N SER A 100 14.16 6.07 -25.24
CA SER A 100 12.74 6.21 -24.84
C SER A 100 12.47 5.53 -23.50
N LEU A 101 13.00 4.32 -23.29
CA LEU A 101 12.91 3.59 -22.02
C LEU A 101 13.47 4.35 -20.81
N ARG A 102 14.23 5.44 -20.97
CA ARG A 102 14.67 6.30 -19.84
C ARG A 102 13.51 6.84 -18.99
N GLY A 103 12.28 6.91 -19.54
CA GLY A 103 11.06 7.26 -18.77
C GLY A 103 10.36 6.08 -18.09
N GLU A 104 10.74 4.84 -18.40
CA GLU A 104 10.11 3.59 -17.94
C GLU A 104 11.06 2.72 -17.08
N VAL A 105 12.33 3.08 -17.03
CA VAL A 105 13.35 2.47 -16.17
C VAL A 105 13.06 2.83 -14.70
N PRO A 106 12.99 1.85 -13.77
CA PRO A 106 12.71 2.09 -12.35
C PRO A 106 13.64 3.09 -11.66
N GLU A 107 13.15 3.82 -10.65
CA GLU A 107 13.93 4.88 -9.99
C GLU A 107 15.22 4.38 -9.30
N GLU A 108 15.29 3.10 -8.92
CA GLU A 108 16.49 2.51 -8.32
C GLU A 108 17.58 2.14 -9.34
N ALA A 109 17.32 2.31 -10.64
CA ALA A 109 18.23 1.91 -11.71
C ALA A 109 19.27 2.99 -12.05
N GLU A 110 20.51 2.54 -12.19
CA GLU A 110 21.66 3.39 -12.54
C GLU A 110 21.79 3.57 -14.05
N HIS A 111 21.57 2.48 -14.80
CA HIS A 111 21.65 2.42 -16.26
C HIS A 111 21.19 1.07 -16.81
N VAL A 112 20.67 1.09 -18.04
CA VAL A 112 20.74 -0.02 -18.99
C VAL A 112 21.83 0.31 -20.02
N LEU A 113 22.74 -0.62 -20.27
CA LEU A 113 23.82 -0.52 -21.25
C LEU A 113 23.65 -1.61 -22.31
N TYR A 114 23.74 -1.25 -23.59
CA TYR A 114 23.83 -2.19 -24.69
C TYR A 114 25.29 -2.33 -25.12
N VAL A 115 25.84 -3.54 -25.07
CA VAL A 115 27.29 -3.76 -25.14
C VAL A 115 27.69 -4.79 -26.19
N ASP A 116 28.86 -4.57 -26.80
CA ASP A 116 29.59 -5.61 -27.54
C ASP A 116 30.14 -6.66 -26.57
N ARG A 117 29.86 -7.95 -26.83
CA ARG A 117 30.21 -9.03 -25.90
C ARG A 117 31.69 -9.32 -25.79
N THR A 118 32.50 -9.00 -26.81
CA THR A 118 33.93 -9.34 -26.87
C THR A 118 34.83 -8.14 -26.54
N SER A 119 34.36 -6.90 -26.75
CA SER A 119 35.10 -5.69 -26.34
C SER A 119 34.60 -5.03 -25.06
N GLY A 120 33.35 -5.30 -24.63
CA GLY A 120 32.67 -4.60 -23.53
C GLY A 120 32.35 -3.13 -23.85
N GLU A 121 32.50 -2.71 -25.11
CA GLU A 121 32.23 -1.36 -25.61
C GLU A 121 30.73 -1.06 -25.54
N VAL A 122 30.38 0.10 -24.96
CA VAL A 122 28.98 0.54 -24.87
C VAL A 122 28.57 1.14 -26.20
N ILE A 123 27.48 0.61 -26.76
CA ILE A 123 26.91 0.99 -28.06
C ILE A 123 25.74 1.96 -27.87
N ALA A 124 25.00 1.81 -26.77
CA ALA A 124 23.94 2.71 -26.33
C ALA A 124 23.76 2.62 -24.80
N ASP A 125 23.30 3.71 -24.17
CA ASP A 125 23.01 3.79 -22.74
C ASP A 125 21.68 4.50 -22.45
N THR A 126 21.10 4.22 -21.28
CA THR A 126 19.93 4.93 -20.73
C THR A 126 20.24 5.77 -19.50
N GLY A 127 21.49 5.76 -19.04
CA GLY A 127 21.88 6.20 -17.69
C GLY A 127 21.72 7.71 -17.46
N GLN A 128 21.74 8.11 -16.19
CA GLN A 128 21.85 9.54 -15.83
C GLN A 128 23.29 10.06 -15.90
N ASP A 129 24.29 9.19 -15.65
CA ASP A 129 25.72 9.49 -15.82
C ASP A 129 26.11 9.33 -17.31
N VAL A 130 26.06 10.44 -18.06
CA VAL A 130 26.29 10.46 -19.52
C VAL A 130 27.73 10.10 -19.89
N GLY A 131 27.90 9.09 -20.75
CA GLY A 131 29.16 8.82 -21.46
C GLY A 131 30.06 7.75 -20.83
N ILE A 132 29.49 6.59 -20.48
CA ILE A 132 30.24 5.35 -20.22
C ILE A 132 30.67 4.78 -21.59
N GLU A 133 31.98 4.73 -21.90
CA GLU A 133 32.47 4.19 -23.19
C GLU A 133 32.65 2.67 -23.14
N ASN A 134 32.86 2.10 -21.95
CA ASN A 134 33.04 0.65 -21.77
C ASN A 134 32.47 0.15 -20.42
N VAL A 135 31.87 -1.04 -20.39
CA VAL A 135 31.24 -1.63 -19.19
C VAL A 135 32.21 -1.79 -18.01
N ASN A 136 33.52 -1.90 -18.28
CA ASN A 136 34.54 -1.98 -17.25
C ASN A 136 34.79 -0.64 -16.52
N GLU A 137 34.34 0.49 -17.06
CA GLU A 137 34.52 1.81 -16.44
C GLU A 137 33.64 1.98 -15.18
N VAL A 138 32.46 1.36 -15.18
CA VAL A 138 31.55 1.29 -14.01
C VAL A 138 31.85 0.12 -13.07
N ASN A 139 33.00 -0.56 -13.21
CA ASN A 139 33.44 -1.68 -12.37
C ASN A 139 32.57 -2.96 -12.47
N PHE A 140 31.85 -3.17 -13.58
CA PHE A 140 31.03 -4.38 -13.79
C PHE A 140 31.87 -5.66 -13.65
N PRO A 141 31.59 -6.54 -12.66
CA PRO A 141 32.52 -7.58 -12.24
C PRO A 141 32.59 -8.78 -13.20
N ASP A 142 31.53 -9.01 -13.98
CA ASP A 142 31.36 -10.17 -14.86
C ASP A 142 31.72 -9.86 -16.33
N GLY A 143 32.50 -8.79 -16.61
CA GLY A 143 32.85 -8.36 -17.97
C GLY A 143 33.47 -9.45 -18.86
N ASP A 144 34.37 -10.27 -18.31
CA ASP A 144 34.98 -11.41 -19.03
C ASP A 144 33.94 -12.49 -19.43
N ARG A 145 32.75 -12.52 -18.80
CA ARG A 145 31.73 -13.57 -18.98
C ARG A 145 30.72 -13.25 -20.09
N LEU A 146 30.78 -12.04 -20.63
CA LEU A 146 30.00 -11.68 -21.82
C LEU A 146 30.49 -12.48 -23.04
N ASP A 147 31.80 -12.74 -23.13
CA ASP A 147 32.44 -13.55 -24.19
C ASP A 147 32.31 -15.07 -23.94
N ASP A 148 32.44 -15.52 -22.69
CA ASP A 148 32.47 -16.95 -22.28
C ASP A 148 31.05 -17.59 -22.20
N ASP A 149 30.45 -17.88 -23.38
CA ASP A 149 29.24 -18.71 -23.57
C ASP A 149 27.93 -18.22 -22.90
N LEU A 150 27.76 -16.91 -22.64
CA LEU A 150 26.49 -16.33 -22.16
C LEU A 150 25.28 -16.74 -23.03
N LEU A 151 24.25 -17.31 -22.40
CA LEU A 151 23.09 -17.93 -23.06
C LEU A 151 22.04 -16.87 -23.47
N MET A 152 21.49 -17.04 -24.69
CA MET A 152 20.46 -16.14 -25.23
C MET A 152 19.14 -16.29 -24.46
N GLY A 153 18.63 -15.19 -23.92
CA GLY A 153 17.36 -15.15 -23.18
C GLY A 153 17.38 -15.77 -21.78
N GLU A 154 18.55 -16.10 -21.24
CA GLU A 154 18.72 -16.49 -19.83
C GLU A 154 19.40 -15.33 -19.09
N VAL A 155 18.65 -14.60 -18.27
CA VAL A 155 19.20 -13.51 -17.44
C VAL A 155 20.15 -14.11 -16.40
N GLN A 156 21.32 -13.49 -16.25
CA GLN A 156 22.27 -13.73 -15.18
C GLN A 156 22.30 -12.50 -14.25
N ARG A 157 22.74 -12.69 -13.01
CA ARG A 157 22.88 -11.62 -12.01
C ARG A 157 24.29 -11.66 -11.41
N THR A 158 24.91 -10.51 -11.20
CA THR A 158 26.17 -10.41 -10.46
C THR A 158 25.95 -10.68 -8.96
N GLU A 159 27.03 -10.94 -8.24
CA GLU A 159 27.05 -10.63 -6.81
C GLU A 159 26.99 -9.10 -6.59
N PRO A 160 26.53 -8.61 -5.42
CA PRO A 160 26.56 -7.18 -5.10
C PRO A 160 27.99 -6.61 -5.13
N TYR A 161 28.19 -5.49 -5.82
CA TYR A 161 29.50 -4.88 -6.04
C TYR A 161 29.45 -3.35 -5.92
N LYS A 162 30.63 -2.72 -5.84
CA LYS A 162 30.78 -1.27 -5.71
C LYS A 162 30.93 -0.62 -7.10
N LEU A 163 29.94 0.19 -7.48
CA LEU A 163 29.92 0.97 -8.72
C LEU A 163 30.83 2.20 -8.62
N PHE A 164 31.56 2.53 -9.70
CA PHE A 164 32.32 3.78 -9.78
C PHE A 164 31.48 4.88 -10.43
N GLY A 165 31.17 5.93 -9.65
CA GLY A 165 30.58 7.17 -10.18
C GLY A 165 31.62 8.08 -10.84
N ASN A 166 31.23 8.79 -11.91
CA ASN A 166 32.16 9.55 -12.75
C ASN A 166 32.68 10.85 -12.09
N SER A 167 32.03 11.33 -11.02
CA SER A 167 32.50 12.51 -10.27
C SER A 167 32.23 12.46 -8.74
N ASP A 168 33.32 12.61 -7.98
CA ASP A 168 33.42 12.86 -6.52
C ASP A 168 32.66 11.91 -5.54
N ARG A 169 33.27 10.74 -5.31
CA ARG A 169 33.27 10.02 -4.01
C ARG A 169 31.93 9.58 -3.40
N SER A 170 31.27 8.64 -4.08
CA SER A 170 30.78 7.45 -3.38
C SER A 170 31.01 6.21 -4.27
N ASP A 171 31.55 5.15 -3.68
CA ASP A 171 31.44 3.81 -4.26
C ASP A 171 29.97 3.40 -4.05
N ARG A 172 29.11 3.42 -5.07
CA ARG A 172 27.66 3.15 -4.88
C ARG A 172 27.38 1.65 -4.81
N PRO A 173 26.37 1.20 -4.04
CA PRO A 173 25.91 -0.19 -4.09
C PRO A 173 25.33 -0.50 -5.46
N ALA A 174 25.68 -1.65 -6.03
CA ALA A 174 25.15 -2.08 -7.32
C ALA A 174 24.97 -3.60 -7.39
N ILE A 175 23.93 -4.00 -8.10
CA ILE A 175 23.70 -5.35 -8.63
C ILE A 175 23.43 -5.16 -10.12
N SER A 176 24.07 -5.95 -10.99
CA SER A 176 23.78 -5.95 -12.42
C SER A 176 23.13 -7.25 -12.85
N TYR A 177 22.03 -7.12 -13.58
CA TYR A 177 21.40 -8.18 -14.37
C TYR A 177 21.95 -8.09 -15.80
N TYR A 178 22.23 -9.21 -16.46
CA TYR A 178 22.77 -9.21 -17.83
C TYR A 178 22.32 -10.41 -18.65
N VAL A 179 22.14 -10.21 -19.97
CA VAL A 179 21.60 -11.24 -20.88
C VAL A 179 22.09 -11.04 -22.32
N ALA A 180 22.39 -12.14 -23.01
CA ALA A 180 22.76 -12.11 -24.42
C ALA A 180 21.54 -11.85 -25.32
N THR A 181 21.61 -10.81 -26.16
CA THR A 181 20.59 -10.51 -27.18
C THR A 181 20.93 -11.14 -28.52
N SER A 182 22.23 -11.30 -28.84
CA SER A 182 22.73 -11.99 -30.04
C SER A 182 24.08 -12.68 -29.79
N GLU A 183 24.72 -13.22 -30.84
CA GLU A 183 26.05 -13.82 -30.75
C GLU A 183 27.10 -12.81 -30.24
N ASP A 184 27.05 -11.56 -30.70
CA ASP A 184 28.05 -10.50 -30.42
C ASP A 184 27.52 -9.36 -29.52
N ARG A 185 26.27 -9.44 -28.99
CA ARG A 185 25.61 -8.35 -28.25
C ARG A 185 24.89 -8.82 -26.97
N ALA A 186 24.93 -7.99 -25.93
CA ALA A 186 24.24 -8.20 -24.66
C ALA A 186 23.65 -6.89 -24.12
N LEU A 187 22.70 -7.00 -23.20
CA LEU A 187 22.28 -5.92 -22.31
C LEU A 187 22.84 -6.16 -20.91
N VAL A 188 23.21 -5.07 -20.23
CA VAL A 188 23.59 -5.02 -18.80
C VAL A 188 22.76 -3.95 -18.13
N TYR A 189 21.98 -4.31 -17.12
CA TYR A 189 21.06 -3.43 -16.39
C TYR A 189 21.46 -3.42 -14.92
N THR A 190 21.71 -2.24 -14.37
CA THR A 190 22.30 -2.08 -13.03
C THR A 190 21.35 -1.31 -12.11
N VAL A 191 21.11 -1.86 -10.91
CA VAL A 191 20.24 -1.27 -9.88
C VAL A 191 20.99 -1.06 -8.57
N ASN A 192 20.58 -0.04 -7.82
CA ASN A 192 21.07 0.26 -6.47
C ASN A 192 20.18 -0.41 -5.40
N PRO A 193 20.64 -1.47 -4.70
CA PRO A 193 19.84 -2.11 -3.65
C PRO A 193 19.55 -1.23 -2.42
N SER A 194 20.16 -0.04 -2.27
CA SER A 194 19.91 0.81 -1.10
C SER A 194 18.57 1.56 -1.13
N GLU A 195 17.96 1.73 -2.31
CA GLU A 195 16.68 2.45 -2.47
C GLU A 195 15.48 1.58 -2.07
N ARG A 196 15.61 0.25 -2.16
CA ARG A 196 14.50 -0.72 -2.06
C ARG A 196 13.98 -0.99 -0.63
N LEU A 197 14.72 -0.59 0.40
CA LEU A 197 14.50 -1.06 1.77
C LEU A 197 13.79 -0.02 2.65
N LEU A 198 12.67 -0.44 3.26
CA LEU A 198 11.78 0.44 4.01
C LEU A 198 12.37 0.88 5.36
N TYR A 199 12.06 2.11 5.75
CA TYR A 199 12.43 2.66 7.05
C TYR A 199 11.54 2.10 8.18
N SER A 200 12.14 1.30 9.07
CA SER A 200 11.60 1.05 10.41
C SER A 200 12.20 2.04 11.41
N SER A 201 11.41 2.46 12.40
CA SER A 201 11.85 3.38 13.47
C SER A 201 12.15 2.70 14.80
N SER A 202 11.87 1.39 14.91
CA SER A 202 12.05 0.57 16.12
C SER A 202 12.79 -0.75 15.88
N SER A 203 13.14 -1.06 14.64
CA SER A 203 13.97 -2.21 14.27
C SER A 203 15.00 -1.85 13.21
N VAL A 204 16.13 -2.55 13.19
CA VAL A 204 17.17 -2.42 12.17
C VAL A 204 17.10 -3.64 11.26
N VAL A 205 16.77 -3.44 9.98
CA VAL A 205 16.78 -4.50 8.97
C VAL A 205 18.11 -4.47 8.24
N THR A 206 18.80 -5.61 8.15
CA THR A 206 20.00 -5.78 7.32
C THR A 206 19.86 -6.99 6.41
N LEU A 207 20.23 -6.81 5.15
CA LEU A 207 20.36 -7.86 4.16
C LEU A 207 21.84 -8.28 4.06
N VAL A 208 22.10 -9.58 4.19
CA VAL A 208 23.46 -10.15 4.27
C VAL A 208 23.66 -11.21 3.20
N ASP A 209 24.81 -11.17 2.51
CA ASP A 209 25.16 -12.13 1.45
C ASP A 209 25.69 -13.47 1.98
N GLY A 210 25.90 -14.44 1.08
CA GLY A 210 26.45 -15.76 1.39
C GLY A 210 27.91 -15.77 1.89
N GLU A 211 28.60 -14.63 1.89
CA GLU A 211 29.93 -14.45 2.50
C GLU A 211 29.88 -13.72 3.86
N GLY A 212 28.68 -13.34 4.34
CA GLY A 212 28.47 -12.68 5.64
C GLY A 212 28.65 -11.17 5.63
N ARG A 213 28.55 -10.52 4.46
CA ARG A 213 28.67 -9.06 4.29
C ARG A 213 27.32 -8.39 4.14
N ILE A 214 27.19 -7.16 4.63
CA ILE A 214 25.98 -6.35 4.48
C ILE A 214 25.86 -5.85 3.03
N VAL A 215 24.76 -6.15 2.37
CA VAL A 215 24.48 -5.76 0.96
C VAL A 215 23.22 -4.91 0.79
N GLY A 216 22.44 -4.72 1.85
CA GLY A 216 21.33 -3.77 1.95
C GLY A 216 20.97 -3.52 3.42
N ASP A 217 20.35 -2.39 3.76
CA ASP A 217 19.76 -2.15 5.09
C ASP A 217 18.64 -1.09 5.08
N SER A 218 17.91 -0.98 6.20
CA SER A 218 16.90 0.07 6.46
C SER A 218 17.52 1.41 6.90
N SER A 219 18.74 1.73 6.49
CA SER A 219 19.53 2.91 6.90
C SER A 219 20.37 3.50 5.76
N PHE A 220 19.99 3.18 4.51
CA PHE A 220 20.65 3.63 3.28
C PHE A 220 22.15 3.33 3.24
N LEU A 221 22.54 2.15 3.75
CA LEU A 221 23.90 1.60 3.78
C LEU A 221 24.97 2.55 4.35
N GLY A 222 24.56 3.52 5.18
CA GLY A 222 25.45 4.51 5.79
C GLY A 222 25.92 5.64 4.87
N TYR A 223 25.45 5.71 3.62
CA TYR A 223 25.84 6.79 2.70
C TYR A 223 25.32 8.17 3.15
N ASN A 224 24.15 8.20 3.79
CA ASN A 224 23.56 9.43 4.35
C ASN A 224 24.25 9.91 5.65
N THR A 225 24.93 9.03 6.39
CA THR A 225 25.71 9.39 7.59
C THR A 225 27.17 9.70 7.28
N GLY A 226 27.71 9.14 6.19
CA GLY A 226 29.11 9.28 5.76
C GLY A 226 30.02 8.12 6.20
N ASP A 227 29.46 7.10 6.84
CA ASP A 227 30.14 5.87 7.29
C ASP A 227 29.51 4.66 6.55
N PRO A 228 29.91 4.39 5.28
CA PRO A 228 29.26 3.39 4.45
C PRO A 228 29.61 1.96 4.87
N VAL A 229 28.58 1.13 5.09
CA VAL A 229 28.69 -0.26 5.58
C VAL A 229 28.51 -1.33 4.48
N PHE A 230 28.25 -0.91 3.24
CA PHE A 230 28.10 -1.82 2.11
C PHE A 230 29.36 -2.67 1.84
N LEU A 231 29.18 -3.99 1.74
CA LEU A 231 30.20 -5.04 1.68
C LEU A 231 31.12 -5.15 2.91
N GLU A 232 30.82 -4.48 4.02
CA GLU A 232 31.50 -4.73 5.30
C GLU A 232 30.89 -5.95 6.03
N PRO A 233 31.64 -6.63 6.91
CA PRO A 233 31.13 -7.80 7.63
C PRO A 233 29.99 -7.46 8.60
N TYR A 234 28.90 -8.22 8.54
CA TYR A 234 27.79 -8.14 9.51
C TYR A 234 28.28 -8.44 10.95
N GLY A 235 29.23 -9.36 11.08
CA GLY A 235 30.03 -9.53 12.30
C GLY A 235 29.44 -10.45 13.38
N ASP A 236 28.31 -11.10 13.12
CA ASP A 236 27.74 -12.13 14.01
C ASP A 236 27.46 -13.45 13.28
N ASP A 237 28.55 -14.21 13.07
CA ASP A 237 28.56 -15.53 12.42
C ASP A 237 27.54 -16.52 13.02
N ALA A 238 27.17 -16.38 14.31
CA ALA A 238 26.30 -17.34 14.99
C ALA A 238 24.83 -17.18 14.57
N VAL A 239 24.39 -15.96 14.29
CA VAL A 239 23.04 -15.71 13.74
C VAL A 239 22.98 -16.19 12.29
N LEU A 240 24.03 -15.91 11.50
CA LEU A 240 24.12 -16.37 10.11
C LEU A 240 24.20 -17.90 9.98
N GLU A 241 24.98 -18.59 10.82
CA GLU A 241 24.98 -20.06 10.86
C GLU A 241 23.62 -20.62 11.27
N THR A 242 22.86 -19.93 12.13
CA THR A 242 21.50 -20.33 12.51
C THR A 242 20.53 -20.17 11.33
N ALA A 243 20.55 -19.01 10.64
CA ALA A 243 19.72 -18.75 9.48
C ALA A 243 19.99 -19.75 8.33
N ALA A 244 21.26 -19.94 7.97
CA ALA A 244 21.66 -20.87 6.89
C ALA A 244 21.33 -22.36 7.18
N ASN A 245 21.08 -22.74 8.44
CA ASN A 245 20.62 -24.09 8.80
C ASN A 245 19.09 -24.18 9.00
N GLY A 246 18.41 -23.08 9.29
CA GLY A 246 16.96 -23.04 9.56
C GLY A 246 16.10 -22.60 8.38
N GLY A 247 16.65 -21.83 7.44
CA GLY A 247 15.93 -21.16 6.36
C GLY A 247 15.17 -19.92 6.83
N THR A 248 14.36 -20.04 7.89
CA THR A 248 13.59 -18.96 8.51
C THR A 248 13.34 -19.24 9.99
N GLY A 249 13.27 -18.20 10.83
CA GLY A 249 13.06 -18.32 12.26
C GLY A 249 13.23 -16.98 13.00
N ALA A 250 13.17 -17.02 14.33
CA ALA A 250 13.64 -15.92 15.19
C ALA A 250 14.38 -16.47 16.42
N THR A 251 15.20 -15.64 17.06
CA THR A 251 15.90 -16.01 18.30
C THR A 251 16.28 -14.82 19.17
N VAL A 252 16.50 -15.07 20.47
CA VAL A 252 16.97 -14.07 21.45
C VAL A 252 18.49 -14.20 21.60
N ILE A 253 19.18 -13.06 21.62
CA ILE A 253 20.64 -12.96 21.74
C ILE A 253 20.99 -12.29 23.08
N ASP A 254 21.44 -13.10 24.04
CA ASP A 254 21.84 -12.71 25.41
C ASP A 254 23.17 -11.92 25.48
N ARG A 255 23.40 -10.98 24.55
CA ARG A 255 24.58 -10.12 24.47
C ARG A 255 24.36 -8.94 23.53
N ALA A 256 25.22 -7.94 23.66
CA ALA A 256 25.29 -6.82 22.73
C ALA A 256 25.51 -7.28 21.26
N PRO A 257 25.01 -6.52 20.27
CA PRO A 257 25.24 -6.74 18.84
C PRO A 257 26.71 -6.67 18.41
N SER A 258 26.98 -6.91 17.12
CA SER A 258 28.33 -6.75 16.53
C SER A 258 28.84 -5.31 16.61
N GLU A 259 30.16 -5.09 16.47
CA GLU A 259 30.73 -3.73 16.42
C GLU A 259 30.17 -2.93 15.22
N THR A 260 29.77 -3.60 14.14
CA THR A 260 29.11 -3.01 12.97
C THR A 260 27.73 -2.44 13.33
N LEU A 261 26.88 -3.22 14.02
CA LEU A 261 25.54 -2.79 14.45
C LEU A 261 25.56 -1.71 15.55
N GLN A 262 26.60 -1.70 16.39
CA GLN A 262 26.77 -0.65 17.42
C GLN A 262 27.27 0.69 16.84
N GLY A 263 27.80 0.70 15.63
CA GLY A 263 28.30 1.89 14.94
C GLY A 263 27.23 2.68 14.19
N ALA A 264 27.62 3.80 13.59
CA ALA A 264 26.81 4.42 12.54
C ALA A 264 26.77 3.50 11.30
N PRO A 265 25.65 3.43 10.56
CA PRO A 265 24.45 4.28 10.70
C PRO A 265 23.45 3.85 11.78
N TYR A 266 23.56 2.63 12.32
CA TYR A 266 22.48 2.00 13.10
C TYR A 266 22.38 2.46 14.55
N GLU A 267 23.51 2.77 15.20
CA GLU A 267 23.65 3.07 16.64
C GLU A 267 22.99 2.03 17.59
N PHE A 268 22.76 0.80 17.10
CA PHE A 268 21.98 -0.25 17.75
C PHE A 268 22.78 -0.87 18.90
N THR A 269 22.56 -0.34 20.10
CA THR A 269 23.40 -0.54 21.29
C THR A 269 22.70 -1.15 22.53
N PRO A 270 21.72 -2.08 22.41
CA PRO A 270 21.14 -2.74 23.58
C PRO A 270 22.09 -3.79 24.19
N ASP A 271 21.89 -4.12 25.47
CA ASP A 271 22.61 -5.22 26.15
C ASP A 271 22.25 -6.62 25.62
N SER A 272 21.06 -6.76 25.01
CA SER A 272 20.45 -7.97 24.45
C SER A 272 19.36 -7.62 23.43
N TYR A 273 19.11 -8.50 22.46
CA TYR A 273 18.17 -8.24 21.36
C TYR A 273 17.49 -9.51 20.83
N VAL A 274 16.36 -9.32 20.14
CA VAL A 274 15.72 -10.34 19.32
C VAL A 274 16.15 -10.14 17.87
N VAL A 275 16.40 -11.24 17.16
CA VAL A 275 16.64 -11.22 15.71
C VAL A 275 15.74 -12.22 15.00
N GLY A 276 14.83 -11.70 14.16
CA GLY A 276 14.14 -12.48 13.14
C GLY A 276 15.04 -12.67 11.92
N TYR A 277 14.97 -13.83 11.27
CA TYR A 277 15.78 -14.15 10.09
C TYR A 277 15.00 -14.96 9.05
N ALA A 278 15.30 -14.71 7.77
CA ALA A 278 14.84 -15.50 6.65
C ALA A 278 15.86 -15.48 5.50
N THR A 279 15.94 -16.59 4.77
CA THR A 279 16.83 -16.75 3.61
C THR A 279 15.99 -16.69 2.34
N THR A 280 16.42 -15.88 1.38
CA THR A 280 15.80 -15.75 0.05
C THR A 280 16.14 -16.95 -0.84
N ASP A 281 15.33 -17.21 -1.87
CA ASP A 281 15.67 -18.17 -2.94
C ASP A 281 16.95 -17.75 -3.67
N ALA A 282 17.20 -16.43 -3.74
CA ALA A 282 18.45 -15.82 -4.18
C ALA A 282 19.68 -16.08 -3.27
N GLY A 283 19.52 -16.71 -2.10
CA GLY A 283 20.61 -17.12 -1.21
C GLY A 283 21.16 -16.02 -0.28
N TRP A 284 20.46 -14.90 -0.14
CA TRP A 284 20.77 -13.86 0.83
C TRP A 284 19.96 -14.07 2.12
N THR A 285 20.43 -13.53 3.25
CA THR A 285 19.72 -13.58 4.54
C THR A 285 19.23 -12.19 4.93
N VAL A 286 17.92 -12.04 5.11
CA VAL A 286 17.33 -10.88 5.78
C VAL A 286 17.40 -11.11 7.29
N LEU A 287 17.83 -10.09 8.04
CA LEU A 287 17.85 -10.08 9.50
C LEU A 287 17.15 -8.83 10.04
N VAL A 288 16.15 -9.01 10.91
CA VAL A 288 15.35 -7.96 11.54
C VAL A 288 15.71 -7.89 13.01
N HIS A 289 16.33 -6.80 13.47
CA HIS A 289 16.84 -6.64 14.83
C HIS A 289 15.93 -5.73 15.64
N THR A 290 15.45 -6.22 16.78
CA THR A 290 14.61 -5.45 17.73
C THR A 290 15.21 -5.57 19.13
N SER A 291 15.28 -4.50 19.91
CA SER A 291 15.87 -4.59 21.27
C SER A 291 15.01 -5.47 22.19
N GLU A 292 15.61 -6.14 23.18
CA GLU A 292 14.83 -6.93 24.16
C GLU A 292 13.78 -6.05 24.90
N ALA A 293 14.12 -4.77 25.13
CA ALA A 293 13.26 -3.81 25.81
C ALA A 293 12.04 -3.39 24.97
N ASP A 294 12.18 -3.35 23.65
CA ASP A 294 11.08 -3.02 22.73
C ASP A 294 10.25 -4.27 22.43
N ALA A 295 10.90 -5.38 22.08
CA ALA A 295 10.27 -6.66 21.75
C ALA A 295 9.45 -7.24 22.92
N PHE A 296 9.99 -7.20 24.14
CA PHE A 296 9.35 -7.75 25.34
C PHE A 296 8.95 -6.69 26.38
N GLY A 297 8.87 -5.41 25.99
CA GLY A 297 8.52 -4.31 26.91
C GLY A 297 7.18 -4.51 27.63
N PHE A 298 6.18 -5.04 26.91
CA PHE A 298 4.90 -5.45 27.49
C PHE A 298 5.02 -6.62 28.48
N VAL A 299 5.81 -7.65 28.14
CA VAL A 299 6.05 -8.83 28.99
C VAL A 299 6.73 -8.43 30.30
N ASN A 300 7.75 -7.56 30.23
CA ASN A 300 8.45 -7.05 31.41
C ASN A 300 7.52 -6.24 32.32
N ALA A 301 6.61 -5.43 31.76
CA ALA A 301 5.58 -4.76 32.55
C ALA A 301 4.63 -5.76 33.23
N VAL A 302 4.12 -6.75 32.49
CA VAL A 302 3.23 -7.81 33.01
C VAL A 302 3.88 -8.59 34.15
N ASN A 303 5.16 -8.96 34.01
CA ASN A 303 5.93 -9.65 35.04
C ASN A 303 6.12 -8.78 36.30
N GLN A 304 6.58 -7.52 36.12
CA GLN A 304 6.83 -6.58 37.21
C GLN A 304 5.55 -6.27 38.02
N TYR A 305 4.43 -6.02 37.36
CA TYR A 305 3.16 -5.74 38.04
C TYR A 305 2.46 -7.01 38.56
N GLY A 306 2.56 -8.15 37.87
CA GLY A 306 1.97 -9.42 38.29
C GLY A 306 2.54 -9.95 39.61
N ILE A 307 3.86 -9.88 39.78
CA ILE A 307 4.52 -10.17 41.06
C ILE A 307 4.10 -9.15 42.14
N GLY A 308 3.97 -7.87 41.77
CA GLY A 308 3.51 -6.80 42.66
C GLY A 308 2.10 -7.05 43.22
N VAL A 309 1.12 -7.33 42.36
CA VAL A 309 -0.26 -7.65 42.75
C VAL A 309 -0.30 -8.90 43.62
N THR A 310 0.41 -9.96 43.23
CA THR A 310 0.50 -11.21 44.01
C THR A 310 1.08 -10.96 45.42
N ALA A 311 2.14 -10.15 45.52
CA ALA A 311 2.75 -9.77 46.79
C ALA A 311 1.80 -8.93 47.66
N VAL A 312 1.02 -8.00 47.07
CA VAL A 312 -0.01 -7.22 47.77
C VAL A 312 -1.12 -8.11 48.31
N VAL A 313 -1.64 -9.06 47.53
CA VAL A 313 -2.65 -10.03 47.99
C VAL A 313 -2.14 -10.87 49.15
N VAL A 314 -0.91 -11.38 49.08
CA VAL A 314 -0.29 -12.13 50.19
C VAL A 314 -0.03 -11.25 51.42
N LEU A 315 0.32 -9.97 51.24
CA LEU A 315 0.44 -8.99 52.33
C LEU A 315 -0.91 -8.64 52.97
N LEU A 316 -2.00 -8.56 52.20
CA LEU A 316 -3.35 -8.36 52.72
C LEU A 316 -3.80 -9.56 53.56
N ILE A 317 -3.66 -10.79 53.03
CA ILE A 317 -3.95 -12.04 53.77
C ILE A 317 -3.09 -12.12 55.05
N GLY A 318 -1.79 -11.79 54.94
CA GLY A 318 -0.85 -11.79 56.06
C GLY A 318 -1.15 -10.73 57.13
N SER A 319 -1.53 -9.52 56.73
CA SER A 319 -1.83 -8.41 57.66
C SER A 319 -3.17 -8.59 58.37
N VAL A 320 -4.24 -8.98 57.65
CA VAL A 320 -5.53 -9.39 58.25
C VAL A 320 -5.31 -10.54 59.24
N GLY A 321 -4.53 -11.55 58.84
CA GLY A 321 -4.11 -12.65 59.72
C GLY A 321 -3.33 -12.21 60.96
N ALA A 322 -2.42 -11.25 60.82
CA ALA A 322 -1.62 -10.72 61.92
C ALA A 322 -2.43 -9.87 62.91
N VAL A 323 -3.39 -9.07 62.43
CA VAL A 323 -4.29 -8.25 63.25
C VAL A 323 -5.23 -9.14 64.06
N LEU A 324 -5.98 -10.02 63.39
CA LEU A 324 -6.91 -10.96 64.05
C LEU A 324 -6.16 -11.91 64.99
N GLY A 325 -5.01 -12.45 64.55
CA GLY A 325 -4.21 -13.41 65.29
C GLY A 325 -3.54 -12.81 66.55
N ARG A 326 -2.93 -11.62 66.47
CA ARG A 326 -2.30 -10.98 67.64
C ARG A 326 -3.33 -10.55 68.67
N ASN A 327 -4.44 -9.94 68.26
CA ASN A 327 -5.42 -9.41 69.20
C ASN A 327 -6.12 -10.56 69.95
N THR A 328 -6.59 -11.56 69.21
CA THR A 328 -7.26 -12.75 69.79
C THR A 328 -6.34 -13.54 70.71
N SER A 329 -5.10 -13.83 70.30
CA SER A 329 -4.21 -14.64 71.11
C SER A 329 -3.69 -13.92 72.35
N LYS A 330 -3.49 -12.60 72.31
CA LYS A 330 -3.13 -11.82 73.51
C LYS A 330 -4.24 -11.82 74.54
N SER A 331 -5.52 -11.70 74.13
CA SER A 331 -6.65 -11.82 75.06
C SER A 331 -6.69 -13.19 75.73
N ILE A 332 -6.52 -14.27 74.97
CA ILE A 332 -6.65 -15.65 75.46
C ILE A 332 -5.48 -16.03 76.38
N ASP A 333 -4.22 -15.73 76.02
CA ASP A 333 -3.08 -15.99 76.93
C ASP A 333 -3.13 -15.09 78.18
N ARG A 334 -3.67 -13.87 78.10
CA ARG A 334 -3.88 -13.00 79.27
C ARG A 334 -4.99 -13.52 80.20
N LEU A 335 -6.12 -13.98 79.64
CA LEU A 335 -7.19 -14.62 80.41
C LEU A 335 -6.65 -15.86 81.13
N LYS A 336 -5.91 -16.70 80.40
CA LYS A 336 -5.25 -17.88 80.93
C LYS A 336 -4.23 -17.58 82.03
N SER A 337 -3.43 -16.52 81.91
CA SER A 337 -2.51 -16.13 82.99
C SER A 337 -3.24 -15.61 84.23
N LYS A 338 -4.36 -14.89 84.05
CA LYS A 338 -5.22 -14.44 85.15
C LYS A 338 -5.90 -15.64 85.84
N ALA A 339 -6.40 -16.61 85.06
CA ALA A 339 -6.97 -17.86 85.58
C ALA A 339 -5.95 -18.73 86.35
N ALA A 340 -4.70 -18.83 85.87
CA ALA A 340 -3.64 -19.56 86.58
C ALA A 340 -3.24 -18.89 87.91
N ALA A 341 -3.29 -17.56 88.01
CA ALA A 341 -3.07 -16.87 89.28
C ALA A 341 -4.19 -17.17 90.31
N MET A 342 -5.44 -17.26 89.85
CA MET A 342 -6.56 -17.72 90.69
C MET A 342 -6.43 -19.20 91.11
N GLU A 343 -5.86 -20.06 90.26
CA GLU A 343 -5.54 -21.47 90.60
C GLU A 343 -4.46 -21.57 91.70
N GLU A 344 -3.47 -20.66 91.72
CA GLU A 344 -2.46 -20.55 92.79
C GLU A 344 -2.95 -19.76 94.03
N GLY A 345 -4.19 -19.26 94.02
CA GLY A 345 -4.87 -18.65 95.18
C GLY A 345 -4.85 -17.12 95.25
N ASP A 346 -4.43 -16.43 94.20
CA ASP A 346 -4.58 -14.96 94.09
C ASP A 346 -5.97 -14.63 93.51
N LEU A 347 -6.84 -14.05 94.35
CA LEU A 347 -8.20 -13.63 93.98
C LEU A 347 -8.35 -12.10 93.84
N ASP A 348 -7.25 -11.34 93.89
CA ASP A 348 -7.23 -9.89 93.61
C ASP A 348 -6.90 -9.55 92.14
N VAL A 349 -7.07 -10.54 91.27
CA VAL A 349 -6.88 -10.42 89.83
C VAL A 349 -8.09 -9.74 89.20
N ASP A 350 -7.94 -8.45 88.88
CA ASP A 350 -8.79 -7.73 87.92
C ASP A 350 -9.08 -8.61 86.70
N LEU A 351 -10.32 -8.62 86.19
CA LEU A 351 -10.73 -9.35 84.98
C LEU A 351 -11.58 -8.47 84.03
N GLU A 352 -11.53 -7.14 84.14
CA GLU A 352 -12.21 -6.27 83.17
C GLU A 352 -11.69 -6.47 81.74
N THR A 353 -12.60 -6.39 80.77
CA THR A 353 -12.33 -6.40 79.33
C THR A 353 -13.18 -5.34 78.62
N LYS A 354 -12.81 -5.01 77.38
CA LYS A 354 -13.58 -4.11 76.49
C LYS A 354 -14.02 -4.80 75.19
N ARG A 355 -13.99 -6.13 75.16
CA ARG A 355 -14.51 -6.95 74.05
C ARG A 355 -15.94 -7.33 74.36
N ILE A 356 -16.82 -7.20 73.36
CA ILE A 356 -18.24 -7.58 73.41
C ILE A 356 -18.51 -8.91 72.68
N ASP A 357 -17.46 -9.58 72.21
CA ASP A 357 -17.53 -10.85 71.47
C ASP A 357 -17.49 -12.08 72.41
N SER A 358 -17.49 -13.29 71.84
CA SER A 358 -17.46 -14.55 72.58
C SER A 358 -16.21 -14.77 73.46
N ILE A 359 -15.14 -13.97 73.30
CA ILE A 359 -14.01 -13.94 74.24
C ILE A 359 -14.25 -12.91 75.36
N GLY A 360 -15.04 -11.86 75.10
CA GLY A 360 -15.61 -10.98 76.14
C GLY A 360 -16.42 -11.78 77.15
N GLN A 361 -17.43 -12.52 76.67
CA GLN A 361 -18.26 -13.42 77.49
C GLN A 361 -17.45 -14.42 78.31
N LEU A 362 -16.29 -14.89 77.80
CA LEU A 362 -15.37 -15.75 78.56
C LEU A 362 -14.64 -15.00 79.69
N TYR A 363 -14.30 -13.72 79.53
CA TYR A 363 -13.79 -12.91 80.65
C TYR A 363 -14.87 -12.75 81.73
N ASP A 364 -16.12 -12.43 81.35
CA ASP A 364 -17.23 -12.24 82.30
C ASP A 364 -17.56 -13.52 83.09
N GLY A 365 -17.50 -14.69 82.44
CA GLY A 365 -17.63 -15.99 83.09
C GLY A 365 -16.51 -16.30 84.09
N PHE A 366 -15.26 -15.94 83.77
CA PHE A 366 -14.13 -16.08 84.71
C PHE A 366 -14.16 -15.04 85.84
N ASP A 367 -14.66 -13.82 85.59
CA ASP A 367 -14.85 -12.78 86.60
C ASP A 367 -15.93 -13.22 87.61
N SER A 368 -17.05 -13.76 87.12
CA SER A 368 -18.10 -14.38 87.94
C SER A 368 -17.56 -15.54 88.80
N MET A 369 -16.68 -16.38 88.25
CA MET A 369 -15.99 -17.43 89.02
C MET A 369 -15.06 -16.88 90.09
N ARG A 370 -14.34 -15.78 89.82
CA ARG A 370 -13.51 -15.08 90.82
C ARG A 370 -14.38 -14.54 91.96
N VAL A 371 -15.51 -13.89 91.65
CA VAL A 371 -16.43 -13.36 92.66
C VAL A 371 -16.95 -14.48 93.56
N ALA A 372 -17.43 -15.58 92.99
CA ALA A 372 -17.89 -16.74 93.75
C ALA A 372 -16.79 -17.38 94.62
N LEU A 373 -15.56 -17.50 94.12
CA LEU A 373 -14.40 -17.99 94.90
C LEU A 373 -14.01 -17.06 96.05
N ARG A 374 -14.22 -15.75 95.88
CA ARG A 374 -13.90 -14.73 96.89
C ARG A 374 -14.97 -14.63 97.98
N GLU A 375 -16.23 -14.80 97.61
CA GLU A 375 -17.38 -14.86 98.52
C GLU A 375 -17.40 -16.16 99.35
N GLN A 376 -16.98 -17.29 98.78
CA GLN A 376 -16.91 -18.60 99.45
C GLN A 376 -15.85 -18.71 100.57
N ILE A 377 -15.07 -17.66 100.83
CA ILE A 377 -14.05 -17.63 101.89
C ILE A 377 -14.50 -16.88 103.16
N GLU A 378 -15.57 -16.06 103.12
CA GLU A 378 -15.97 -15.22 104.27
C GLU A 378 -17.31 -15.58 104.95
N ASP A 379 -18.21 -16.36 104.32
CA ASP A 379 -19.47 -16.79 104.96
C ASP A 379 -19.65 -18.32 105.07
N ALA A 380 -19.35 -18.84 106.26
CA ALA A 380 -19.70 -20.19 106.70
C ALA A 380 -20.47 -20.12 108.03
N GLU A 381 -21.49 -20.98 108.18
CA GLU A 381 -22.41 -21.09 109.35
C GLU A 381 -23.65 -20.16 109.41
N ALA A 382 -24.46 -20.03 108.34
CA ALA A 382 -25.81 -19.41 108.46
C ALA A 382 -26.98 -19.99 107.62
N ALA A 383 -26.84 -21.14 106.93
CA ALA A 383 -27.87 -21.64 106.00
C ALA A 383 -28.61 -22.92 106.49
N ARG A 384 -29.63 -22.79 107.38
CA ARG A 384 -30.46 -23.96 107.78
C ARG A 384 -31.92 -23.75 108.24
N GLU A 385 -32.58 -22.62 107.98
CA GLU A 385 -34.00 -22.45 108.35
C GLU A 385 -34.93 -21.85 107.27
N GLU A 386 -34.45 -21.74 106.03
CA GLU A 386 -35.28 -21.30 104.88
C GLU A 386 -35.47 -22.39 103.79
N ALA A 387 -34.65 -23.44 103.82
CA ALA A 387 -34.58 -24.51 102.81
C ALA A 387 -35.80 -25.47 102.75
N GLU A 388 -36.91 -25.15 103.42
CA GLU A 388 -38.15 -25.97 103.42
C GLU A 388 -39.37 -25.25 102.83
N ARG A 389 -39.29 -23.96 102.47
CA ARG A 389 -40.36 -23.29 101.69
C ARG A 389 -40.00 -23.12 100.22
N GLU A 390 -38.73 -22.92 99.92
CA GLU A 390 -38.30 -22.72 98.54
C GLU A 390 -38.24 -24.03 97.73
N ARG A 391 -38.24 -25.21 98.37
CA ARG A 391 -38.30 -26.51 97.66
C ARG A 391 -39.59 -26.67 96.84
N GLU A 392 -40.77 -26.48 97.42
CA GLU A 392 -42.05 -26.58 96.69
C GLU A 392 -42.28 -25.46 95.65
N ARG A 393 -41.37 -24.47 95.58
CA ARG A 393 -41.34 -23.42 94.56
C ARG A 393 -40.30 -23.73 93.48
N VAL A 394 -39.11 -24.19 93.85
CA VAL A 394 -38.05 -24.63 92.93
C VAL A 394 -38.42 -25.92 92.23
N GLU A 395 -39.09 -26.88 92.87
CA GLU A 395 -39.57 -28.09 92.20
C GLU A 395 -40.58 -27.74 91.10
N ARG A 396 -41.63 -26.95 91.40
CA ARG A 396 -42.60 -26.52 90.35
C ARG A 396 -42.01 -25.58 89.30
N MET A 397 -41.04 -24.74 89.66
CA MET A 397 -40.31 -23.92 88.69
C MET A 397 -39.45 -24.81 87.78
N ASN A 398 -38.75 -25.80 88.34
CA ASN A 398 -37.96 -26.76 87.56
C ASN A 398 -38.86 -27.64 86.68
N ASP A 399 -39.99 -28.15 87.18
CA ASP A 399 -40.96 -28.91 86.38
C ASP A 399 -41.47 -28.09 85.18
N HIS A 400 -41.73 -26.79 85.38
CA HIS A 400 -42.13 -25.87 84.31
C HIS A 400 -40.98 -25.54 83.35
N LEU A 401 -39.77 -25.30 83.87
CA LEU A 401 -38.56 -25.06 83.07
C LEU A 401 -38.18 -26.29 82.24
N GLU A 402 -38.30 -27.51 82.80
CA GLU A 402 -38.03 -28.78 82.12
C GLU A 402 -39.08 -29.02 81.02
N ALA A 403 -40.37 -28.82 81.32
CA ALA A 403 -41.44 -28.93 80.32
C ALA A 403 -41.31 -27.91 79.16
N LYS A 404 -40.97 -26.65 79.46
CA LYS A 404 -40.71 -25.64 78.41
C LYS A 404 -39.37 -25.85 77.69
N ALA A 405 -38.36 -26.42 78.35
CA ALA A 405 -37.10 -26.80 77.70
C ALA A 405 -37.31 -27.99 76.75
N ASP A 406 -38.14 -28.96 77.09
CA ASP A 406 -38.56 -30.04 76.18
C ASP A 406 -39.36 -29.48 74.98
N GLU A 407 -40.29 -28.54 75.22
CA GLU A 407 -41.06 -27.86 74.17
C GLU A 407 -40.14 -27.08 73.21
N TYR A 408 -39.22 -26.27 73.75
CA TYR A 408 -38.25 -25.51 72.94
C TYR A 408 -37.22 -26.43 72.28
N SER A 409 -36.82 -27.54 72.92
CA SER A 409 -35.91 -28.53 72.33
C SER A 409 -36.54 -29.27 71.15
N ALA A 410 -37.87 -29.44 71.12
CA ALA A 410 -38.57 -29.97 69.95
C ALA A 410 -38.54 -28.96 68.80
N VAL A 411 -38.95 -27.71 69.05
CA VAL A 411 -38.95 -26.64 68.04
C VAL A 411 -37.54 -26.35 67.49
N MET A 412 -36.50 -26.37 68.35
CA MET A 412 -35.10 -26.28 67.92
C MET A 412 -34.64 -27.48 67.09
N GLN A 413 -35.23 -28.67 67.29
CA GLN A 413 -34.89 -29.86 66.50
C GLN A 413 -35.55 -29.78 65.12
N ASP A 414 -36.83 -29.43 65.03
CA ASP A 414 -37.54 -29.28 63.75
C ASP A 414 -36.84 -28.22 62.86
N ALA A 415 -36.45 -27.08 63.46
CA ALA A 415 -35.64 -26.05 62.81
C ALA A 415 -34.21 -26.50 62.40
N ALA A 416 -33.60 -27.43 63.15
CA ALA A 416 -32.28 -27.98 62.81
C ALA A 416 -32.34 -29.06 61.71
N ASP A 417 -33.46 -29.76 61.59
CA ASP A 417 -33.72 -30.73 60.52
C ASP A 417 -34.11 -30.02 59.20
N GLY A 418 -34.78 -28.86 59.25
CA GLY A 418 -34.87 -27.90 58.14
C GLY A 418 -36.08 -26.95 58.13
N ASP A 419 -37.07 -27.15 59.00
CA ASP A 419 -38.31 -26.37 58.98
C ASP A 419 -38.10 -24.98 59.61
N LEU A 420 -37.98 -23.93 58.79
CA LEU A 420 -37.82 -22.55 59.28
C LEU A 420 -39.18 -21.86 59.52
N THR A 421 -40.32 -22.53 59.29
CA THR A 421 -41.66 -22.00 59.59
C THR A 421 -42.03 -22.14 61.07
N VAL A 422 -41.40 -23.09 61.79
CA VAL A 422 -41.69 -23.34 63.21
C VAL A 422 -41.46 -22.09 64.07
N ARG A 423 -42.26 -21.94 65.13
CA ARG A 423 -42.12 -20.85 66.10
C ARG A 423 -42.31 -21.36 67.52
N MET A 424 -41.49 -20.86 68.45
CA MET A 424 -41.66 -21.09 69.88
C MET A 424 -42.86 -20.29 70.40
N ALA A 425 -43.61 -20.86 71.35
CA ALA A 425 -44.59 -20.10 72.13
C ALA A 425 -43.89 -19.38 73.30
N PRO A 426 -43.70 -18.05 73.26
CA PRO A 426 -42.92 -17.32 74.24
C PRO A 426 -43.61 -17.21 75.61
N GLU A 427 -44.90 -17.54 75.73
CA GLU A 427 -45.63 -17.47 76.99
C GLU A 427 -45.10 -18.47 78.04
N SER A 428 -44.49 -17.94 79.09
CA SER A 428 -43.89 -18.72 80.18
C SER A 428 -44.06 -18.02 81.54
N GLU A 429 -44.03 -18.77 82.65
CA GLU A 429 -43.91 -18.20 84.00
C GLU A 429 -42.47 -17.72 84.32
N ASN A 430 -41.54 -17.84 83.37
CA ASN A 430 -40.16 -17.40 83.47
C ASN A 430 -39.81 -16.41 82.34
N GLU A 431 -39.47 -15.18 82.73
CA GLU A 431 -39.18 -14.03 81.85
C GLU A 431 -38.02 -14.32 80.86
N ALA A 432 -36.97 -15.03 81.29
CA ALA A 432 -35.85 -15.39 80.41
C ALA A 432 -36.21 -16.48 79.38
N LEU A 433 -37.22 -17.33 79.65
CA LEU A 433 -37.75 -18.23 78.62
C LEU A 433 -38.64 -17.49 77.61
N THR A 434 -39.31 -16.42 78.02
CA THR A 434 -40.04 -15.55 77.09
C THR A 434 -39.06 -14.82 76.18
N GLU A 435 -38.02 -14.21 76.74
CA GLU A 435 -36.91 -13.58 75.99
C GLU A 435 -36.25 -14.56 74.99
N ILE A 436 -35.91 -15.78 75.43
CA ILE A 436 -35.36 -16.82 74.54
C ILE A 436 -36.34 -17.20 73.40
N GLY A 437 -37.65 -17.30 73.68
CA GLY A 437 -38.64 -17.63 72.68
C GLY A 437 -38.86 -16.51 71.65
N GLU A 438 -38.83 -15.25 72.08
CA GLU A 438 -38.95 -14.08 71.21
C GLU A 438 -37.70 -13.89 70.33
N GLU A 439 -36.50 -13.96 70.92
CA GLU A 439 -35.23 -13.85 70.18
C GLU A 439 -34.99 -15.02 69.22
N PHE A 440 -35.38 -16.25 69.57
CA PHE A 440 -35.31 -17.40 68.65
C PHE A 440 -36.28 -17.25 67.47
N ASN A 441 -37.49 -16.74 67.70
CA ASN A 441 -38.46 -16.48 66.65
C ASN A 441 -37.98 -15.35 65.70
N ALA A 442 -37.30 -14.33 66.22
CA ALA A 442 -36.66 -13.30 65.41
C ALA A 442 -35.52 -13.86 64.56
N MET A 443 -34.63 -14.66 65.17
CA MET A 443 -33.54 -15.36 64.46
C MET A 443 -34.06 -16.27 63.33
N LEU A 444 -35.17 -17.00 63.54
CA LEU A 444 -35.77 -17.80 62.47
C LEU A 444 -36.36 -16.94 61.35
N ALA A 445 -37.02 -15.82 61.66
CA ALA A 445 -37.53 -14.90 60.63
C ALA A 445 -36.40 -14.30 59.78
N ASP A 446 -35.27 -13.91 60.41
CA ASP A 446 -34.08 -13.42 59.69
C ASP A 446 -33.46 -14.52 58.80
N LEU A 447 -33.37 -15.76 59.30
CA LEU A 447 -32.87 -16.91 58.54
C LEU A 447 -33.80 -17.28 57.37
N GLU A 448 -35.10 -17.25 57.59
CA GLU A 448 -36.13 -17.52 56.59
C GLU A 448 -36.09 -16.49 55.46
N ALA A 449 -36.04 -15.19 55.79
CA ALA A 449 -35.86 -14.11 54.81
C ALA A 449 -34.52 -14.22 54.06
N THR A 450 -33.45 -14.64 54.75
CA THR A 450 -32.14 -14.89 54.12
C THR A 450 -32.20 -16.05 53.13
N VAL A 451 -32.87 -17.16 53.46
CA VAL A 451 -33.05 -18.32 52.57
C VAL A 451 -33.91 -17.95 51.36
N ALA A 452 -35.03 -17.25 51.56
CA ALA A 452 -35.90 -16.78 50.49
C ALA A 452 -35.15 -15.84 49.52
N GLY A 453 -34.42 -14.84 50.06
CA GLY A 453 -33.61 -13.93 49.25
C GLY A 453 -32.47 -14.61 48.49
N LEU A 454 -31.81 -15.61 49.08
CA LEU A 454 -30.79 -16.41 48.40
C LEU A 454 -31.38 -17.31 47.30
N ASN A 455 -32.62 -17.80 47.45
CA ASN A 455 -33.29 -18.60 46.44
C ASN A 455 -33.81 -17.73 45.27
N GLN A 456 -34.29 -16.51 45.57
CA GLN A 456 -34.60 -15.52 44.54
C GLN A 456 -33.35 -15.16 43.73
N PHE A 457 -32.26 -14.76 44.40
CA PHE A 457 -30.98 -14.47 43.76
C PHE A 457 -30.45 -15.64 42.91
N ALA A 458 -30.61 -16.90 43.37
CA ALA A 458 -30.26 -18.07 42.57
C ALA A 458 -31.16 -18.24 41.32
N THR A 459 -32.42 -17.84 41.39
CA THR A 459 -33.36 -17.86 40.25
C THR A 459 -33.01 -16.74 39.25
N ASP A 460 -32.71 -15.54 39.74
CA ASP A 460 -32.31 -14.39 38.92
C ASP A 460 -31.00 -14.66 38.17
N VAL A 461 -29.99 -15.21 38.88
CA VAL A 461 -28.70 -15.59 38.28
C VAL A 461 -28.84 -16.72 37.26
N ALA A 462 -29.74 -17.69 37.49
CA ALA A 462 -30.02 -18.72 36.49
C ALA A 462 -30.65 -18.11 35.22
N THR A 463 -31.65 -17.23 35.39
CA THR A 463 -32.36 -16.56 34.29
C THR A 463 -31.42 -15.70 33.45
N ALA A 464 -30.64 -14.82 34.10
CA ALA A 464 -29.65 -13.98 33.43
C ALA A 464 -28.55 -14.80 32.73
N SER A 465 -28.21 -15.99 33.25
CA SER A 465 -27.27 -16.90 32.60
C SER A 465 -27.86 -17.54 31.34
N GLU A 466 -29.15 -17.86 31.32
CA GLU A 466 -29.84 -18.34 30.11
C GLU A 466 -29.95 -17.24 29.05
N GLU A 467 -30.24 -15.99 29.45
CA GLU A 467 -30.24 -14.82 28.56
C GLU A 467 -28.86 -14.56 27.94
N VAL A 468 -27.78 -14.52 28.75
CA VAL A 468 -26.40 -14.37 28.26
C VAL A 468 -26.00 -15.51 27.32
N THR A 469 -26.47 -16.74 27.58
CA THR A 469 -26.22 -17.89 26.70
C THR A 469 -26.88 -17.68 25.34
N ALA A 470 -28.15 -17.27 25.30
CA ALA A 470 -28.87 -17.00 24.05
C ALA A 470 -28.25 -15.84 23.24
N SER A 471 -27.86 -14.74 23.90
CA SER A 471 -27.15 -13.65 23.23
C SER A 471 -25.76 -14.09 22.73
N SER A 472 -25.07 -14.98 23.43
CA SER A 472 -23.78 -15.53 22.96
C SER A 472 -23.93 -16.43 21.74
N GLU A 473 -25.02 -17.17 21.60
CA GLU A 473 -25.35 -17.94 20.38
C GLU A 473 -25.74 -17.02 19.20
N GLU A 474 -26.35 -15.87 19.48
CA GLU A 474 -26.69 -14.86 18.49
C GLU A 474 -25.47 -14.12 17.95
N VAL A 475 -24.57 -13.64 18.82
CA VAL A 475 -23.31 -13.01 18.39
C VAL A 475 -22.48 -13.99 17.55
N GLN A 476 -22.33 -15.25 17.96
CA GLN A 476 -21.66 -16.28 17.15
C GLN A 476 -22.30 -16.50 15.76
N ARG A 477 -23.59 -16.22 15.58
CA ARG A 477 -24.26 -16.32 14.28
C ARG A 477 -23.87 -15.14 13.40
N ALA A 478 -23.94 -13.92 13.95
CA ALA A 478 -23.54 -12.70 13.27
C ALA A 478 -22.04 -12.73 12.90
N SER A 479 -21.15 -13.20 13.77
CA SER A 479 -19.72 -13.32 13.47
C SER A 479 -19.44 -14.25 12.28
N ARG A 480 -20.19 -15.35 12.12
CA ARG A 480 -20.07 -16.24 10.95
C ARG A 480 -20.60 -15.60 9.67
N GLU A 481 -21.72 -14.87 9.76
CA GLU A 481 -22.29 -14.11 8.64
C GLU A 481 -21.35 -12.98 8.19
N VAL A 482 -20.60 -12.38 9.12
CA VAL A 482 -19.47 -11.48 8.83
C VAL A 482 -18.34 -12.23 8.14
N SER A 483 -17.87 -13.37 8.66
CA SER A 483 -16.81 -14.17 8.01
C SER A 483 -17.18 -14.58 6.57
N GLU A 484 -18.41 -15.01 6.33
CA GLU A 484 -18.91 -15.37 4.98
C GLU A 484 -18.94 -14.14 4.05
N SER A 485 -19.40 -12.98 4.55
CA SER A 485 -19.40 -11.72 3.79
C SER A 485 -17.98 -11.22 3.45
N VAL A 486 -17.04 -11.38 4.39
CA VAL A 486 -15.64 -10.98 4.26
C VAL A 486 -14.89 -11.89 3.28
N GLN A 487 -15.22 -13.18 3.22
CA GLN A 487 -14.73 -14.06 2.16
C GLN A 487 -15.23 -13.62 0.77
N GLU A 488 -16.50 -13.23 0.62
CA GLU A 488 -17.02 -12.71 -0.66
C GLU A 488 -16.35 -11.38 -1.09
N ILE A 489 -15.92 -10.55 -0.12
CA ILE A 489 -15.09 -9.36 -0.37
C ILE A 489 -13.69 -9.74 -0.86
N SER A 490 -12.99 -10.68 -0.19
CA SER A 490 -11.67 -11.14 -0.62
C SER A 490 -11.72 -11.80 -2.01
N ASP A 491 -12.68 -12.71 -2.24
CA ASP A 491 -12.96 -13.29 -3.55
C ASP A 491 -13.31 -12.21 -4.61
N GLY A 492 -13.80 -11.04 -4.18
CA GLY A 492 -14.06 -9.86 -5.00
C GLY A 492 -12.80 -9.11 -5.40
N ALA A 493 -11.95 -8.81 -4.43
CA ALA A 493 -10.67 -8.13 -4.62
C ALA A 493 -9.71 -8.94 -5.52
N ASP A 494 -9.62 -10.26 -5.33
CA ASP A 494 -8.83 -11.15 -6.19
C ASP A 494 -9.29 -11.10 -7.67
N ARG A 495 -10.61 -11.00 -7.90
CA ARG A 495 -11.19 -10.83 -9.25
C ARG A 495 -10.96 -9.43 -9.81
N GLN A 496 -10.90 -8.41 -8.96
CA GLN A 496 -10.57 -7.04 -9.34
C GLN A 496 -9.11 -6.96 -9.78
N HIS A 497 -8.17 -7.50 -9.01
CA HIS A 497 -6.75 -7.59 -9.37
C HIS A 497 -6.53 -8.30 -10.72
N GLN A 498 -7.18 -9.46 -10.95
CA GLN A 498 -7.14 -10.15 -12.26
C GLN A 498 -7.72 -9.32 -13.43
N SER A 499 -8.70 -8.47 -13.14
CA SER A 499 -9.29 -7.56 -14.14
C SER A 499 -8.36 -6.39 -14.44
N LEU A 500 -7.64 -5.86 -13.44
CA LEU A 500 -6.65 -4.80 -13.59
C LEU A 500 -5.44 -5.27 -14.41
N GLN A 501 -4.92 -6.47 -14.15
CA GLN A 501 -3.89 -7.12 -15.00
C GLN A 501 -4.33 -7.25 -16.47
N SER A 502 -5.63 -7.41 -16.72
CA SER A 502 -6.16 -7.46 -18.09
C SER A 502 -6.22 -6.06 -18.73
N ILE A 503 -6.56 -5.04 -17.95
CA ILE A 503 -6.59 -3.63 -18.40
C ILE A 503 -5.17 -3.12 -18.67
N ASP A 504 -4.20 -3.40 -17.81
CA ASP A 504 -2.78 -3.09 -18.04
C ASP A 504 -2.28 -3.66 -19.39
N SER A 505 -2.61 -4.93 -19.68
CA SER A 505 -2.25 -5.54 -20.97
C SER A 505 -2.91 -4.85 -22.18
N GLU A 506 -4.14 -4.34 -22.02
CA GLU A 506 -4.80 -3.51 -23.02
C GLU A 506 -4.17 -2.10 -23.13
N MET A 507 -3.69 -1.50 -22.03
CA MET A 507 -3.00 -0.19 -22.05
C MET A 507 -1.60 -0.28 -22.65
N ASN A 508 -0.84 -1.33 -22.35
CA ASN A 508 0.43 -1.64 -23.02
C ASN A 508 0.24 -1.83 -24.55
N THR A 509 -0.84 -2.51 -24.93
CA THR A 509 -1.23 -2.65 -26.35
C THR A 509 -1.59 -1.29 -26.96
N LEU A 510 -2.35 -0.45 -26.25
CA LEU A 510 -2.73 0.88 -26.69
C LEU A 510 -1.49 1.76 -26.90
N SER A 511 -0.58 1.80 -25.93
CA SER A 511 0.70 2.53 -26.01
C SER A 511 1.49 2.14 -27.27
N THR A 512 1.66 0.83 -27.49
CA THR A 512 2.32 0.31 -28.71
C THR A 512 1.64 0.82 -30.00
N THR A 513 0.30 0.85 -30.05
CA THR A 513 -0.41 1.37 -31.24
C THR A 513 -0.34 2.89 -31.38
N THR A 514 -0.23 3.63 -30.27
CA THR A 514 -0.01 5.09 -30.25
C THR A 514 1.38 5.42 -30.82
N GLU A 515 2.42 4.66 -30.47
CA GLU A 515 3.75 4.76 -31.09
C GLU A 515 3.73 4.43 -32.60
N GLU A 516 3.05 3.36 -33.01
CA GLU A 516 2.89 3.01 -34.43
C GLU A 516 2.19 4.14 -35.21
N ILE A 517 1.19 4.81 -34.62
CA ILE A 517 0.50 5.97 -35.20
C ILE A 517 1.44 7.18 -35.29
N ALA A 518 2.23 7.47 -34.24
CA ALA A 518 3.20 8.57 -34.26
C ALA A 518 4.30 8.36 -35.32
N ALA A 519 4.84 7.15 -35.43
CA ALA A 519 5.84 6.80 -36.45
C ALA A 519 5.25 6.88 -37.87
N SER A 520 4.06 6.32 -38.09
CA SER A 520 3.35 6.38 -39.37
C SER A 520 3.00 7.83 -39.78
N SER A 521 2.64 8.67 -38.81
CA SER A 521 2.36 10.09 -39.04
C SER A 521 3.61 10.84 -39.50
N ASN A 522 4.76 10.62 -38.85
CA ASN A 522 6.04 11.20 -39.30
C ASN A 522 6.41 10.76 -40.73
N ASP A 523 6.23 9.47 -41.07
CA ASP A 523 6.46 8.96 -42.44
C ASP A 523 5.56 9.67 -43.47
N VAL A 524 4.29 9.94 -43.15
CA VAL A 524 3.37 10.67 -44.04
C VAL A 524 3.74 12.15 -44.16
N ALA A 525 4.12 12.81 -43.07
CA ALA A 525 4.61 14.20 -43.10
C ALA A 525 5.84 14.33 -44.00
N ASP A 526 6.81 13.42 -43.88
CA ASP A 526 8.04 13.47 -44.67
C ASP A 526 7.78 13.18 -46.17
N VAL A 527 6.82 12.30 -46.48
CA VAL A 527 6.31 12.11 -47.86
C VAL A 527 5.57 13.34 -48.38
N ALA A 528 4.77 14.00 -47.56
CA ALA A 528 4.04 15.23 -47.93
C ALA A 528 5.02 16.38 -48.21
N ALA A 529 5.99 16.63 -47.33
CA ALA A 529 7.03 17.62 -47.51
C ALA A 529 7.84 17.40 -48.80
N ARG A 530 8.28 16.15 -49.07
CA ARG A 530 8.97 15.77 -50.32
C ARG A 530 8.07 15.94 -51.56
N THR A 531 6.76 15.74 -51.43
CA THR A 531 5.79 15.94 -52.51
C THR A 531 5.62 17.43 -52.83
N ALA A 532 5.48 18.29 -51.81
CA ALA A 532 5.40 19.73 -51.98
C ALA A 532 6.69 20.32 -52.62
N GLU A 533 7.86 19.83 -52.20
CA GLU A 533 9.14 20.22 -52.80
C GLU A 533 9.25 19.77 -54.27
N THR A 534 8.79 18.56 -54.58
CA THR A 534 8.75 18.03 -55.96
C THR A 534 7.78 18.84 -56.84
N GLY A 535 6.62 19.25 -56.30
CA GLY A 535 5.67 20.13 -56.98
C GLY A 535 6.30 21.48 -57.35
N ARG A 536 6.94 22.16 -56.38
CA ARG A 536 7.64 23.44 -56.59
C ARG A 536 8.77 23.34 -57.61
N GLY A 537 9.64 22.33 -57.51
CA GLY A 537 10.73 22.12 -58.47
C GLY A 537 10.23 21.75 -59.87
N GLY A 538 9.10 21.04 -59.96
CA GLY A 538 8.37 20.85 -61.21
C GLY A 538 7.86 22.17 -61.79
N ARG A 539 7.28 23.03 -60.94
CA ARG A 539 6.72 24.33 -61.31
C ARG A 539 7.80 25.27 -61.87
N GLU A 540 8.94 25.42 -61.18
CA GLU A 540 10.10 26.17 -61.71
C GLU A 540 10.58 25.62 -63.07
N THR A 541 10.56 24.30 -63.26
CA THR A 541 10.95 23.66 -64.52
C THR A 541 9.95 23.94 -65.65
N ALA A 542 8.66 24.08 -65.34
CA ALA A 542 7.62 24.44 -66.29
C ALA A 542 7.59 25.95 -66.59
N GLU A 543 7.80 26.81 -65.58
CA GLU A 543 8.01 28.25 -65.75
C GLU A 543 9.20 28.52 -66.69
N ALA A 544 10.34 27.86 -66.49
CA ALA A 544 11.50 27.96 -67.37
C ALA A 544 11.28 27.36 -68.79
N ALA A 545 10.23 26.57 -68.99
CA ALA A 545 9.81 26.12 -70.32
C ALA A 545 8.89 27.13 -71.01
N ILE A 546 8.06 27.88 -70.27
CA ILE A 546 7.28 29.03 -70.79
C ILE A 546 8.23 30.11 -71.28
N ASP A 547 9.21 30.54 -70.47
CA ASP A 547 10.26 31.49 -70.86
C ASP A 547 10.94 31.06 -72.19
N ALA A 548 11.20 29.76 -72.35
CA ALA A 548 11.84 29.19 -73.54
C ALA A 548 10.91 29.07 -74.76
N PHE A 549 9.58 29.14 -74.60
CA PHE A 549 8.62 29.24 -75.70
C PHE A 549 8.36 30.70 -76.11
N ASP A 550 8.34 31.65 -75.16
CA ASP A 550 8.28 33.09 -75.43
C ASP A 550 9.55 33.56 -76.22
N ASP A 551 10.73 33.08 -75.84
CA ASP A 551 11.98 33.26 -76.62
C ASP A 551 11.85 32.64 -78.03
N LEU A 552 11.18 31.48 -78.16
CA LEU A 552 11.01 30.80 -79.45
C LEU A 552 10.03 31.52 -80.36
N GLU A 553 8.92 32.04 -79.82
CA GLU A 553 7.95 32.86 -80.55
C GLU A 553 8.63 34.13 -81.09
N THR A 554 9.49 34.76 -80.28
CA THR A 554 10.31 35.91 -80.69
C THR A 554 11.26 35.57 -81.85
N GLU A 555 11.94 34.42 -81.82
CA GLU A 555 12.80 33.98 -82.93
C GLU A 555 11.98 33.55 -84.18
N TYR A 556 10.70 33.19 -84.01
CA TYR A 556 9.76 32.96 -85.11
C TYR A 556 9.26 34.26 -85.78
N GLU A 557 9.06 35.36 -85.04
CA GLU A 557 8.75 36.67 -85.65
C GLU A 557 9.85 37.12 -86.63
N ASP A 558 11.13 36.95 -86.25
CA ASP A 558 12.28 37.25 -87.12
C ASP A 558 12.30 36.38 -88.39
N VAL A 559 11.92 35.09 -88.29
CA VAL A 559 11.80 34.18 -89.45
C VAL A 559 10.68 34.62 -90.40
N VAL A 560 9.51 35.02 -89.88
CA VAL A 560 8.42 35.59 -90.70
C VAL A 560 8.90 36.84 -91.44
N ALA A 561 9.62 37.74 -90.77
CA ALA A 561 10.16 38.96 -91.36
C ALA A 561 11.24 38.71 -92.44
N GLU A 562 12.02 37.62 -92.35
CA GLU A 562 12.95 37.23 -93.42
C GLU A 562 12.22 36.59 -94.62
N PHE A 563 11.12 35.87 -94.41
CA PHE A 563 10.24 35.40 -95.50
C PHE A 563 9.52 36.55 -96.23
N GLU A 564 9.05 37.59 -95.52
CA GLU A 564 8.54 38.82 -96.16
C GLU A 564 9.63 39.48 -97.03
N GLN A 565 10.85 39.64 -96.49
CA GLN A 565 11.98 40.20 -97.25
C GLN A 565 12.40 39.36 -98.46
N LEU A 566 12.24 38.03 -98.40
CA LEU A 566 12.50 37.15 -99.54
C LEU A 566 11.45 37.34 -100.64
N ARG A 567 10.17 37.50 -100.28
CA ARG A 567 9.08 37.80 -101.22
C ARG A 567 9.31 39.16 -101.90
N ASP A 568 9.60 40.20 -101.12
CA ASP A 568 9.98 41.54 -101.61
C ASP A 568 11.18 41.50 -102.57
N GLN A 569 12.13 40.56 -102.39
CA GLN A 569 13.26 40.37 -103.30
C GLN A 569 12.88 39.61 -104.58
N ILE A 570 12.00 38.61 -104.51
CA ILE A 570 11.50 37.88 -105.69
C ILE A 570 10.76 38.84 -106.62
N ASP A 571 9.82 39.62 -106.09
CA ASP A 571 9.04 40.62 -106.85
C ASP A 571 9.94 41.70 -107.50
N GLN A 572 11.05 42.09 -106.83
CA GLN A 572 12.06 42.99 -107.41
C GLN A 572 12.86 42.34 -108.57
N ILE A 573 13.13 41.04 -108.50
CA ILE A 573 13.84 40.30 -109.57
C ILE A 573 12.88 40.03 -110.74
N GLU A 574 11.59 39.79 -110.49
CA GLU A 574 10.53 39.73 -111.50
C GLU A 574 10.48 41.04 -112.30
N SER A 575 10.31 42.18 -111.63
CA SER A 575 10.26 43.49 -112.28
C SER A 575 11.53 43.83 -113.09
N LEU A 576 12.70 43.37 -112.64
CA LEU A 576 13.96 43.50 -113.39
C LEU A 576 13.99 42.57 -114.61
N THR A 577 13.47 41.35 -114.50
CA THR A 577 13.40 40.35 -115.58
C THR A 577 12.43 40.80 -116.67
N ASP A 578 11.28 41.35 -116.29
CA ASP A 578 10.28 41.96 -117.16
C ASP A 578 10.89 43.17 -117.92
N THR A 579 11.68 44.01 -117.23
CA THR A 579 12.47 45.09 -117.85
C THR A 579 13.50 44.57 -118.85
N ILE A 580 14.18 43.45 -118.55
CA ILE A 580 15.12 42.79 -119.47
C ILE A 580 14.38 42.23 -120.70
N ALA A 581 13.20 41.64 -120.52
CA ALA A 581 12.36 41.13 -121.61
C ALA A 581 11.86 42.25 -122.53
N GLU A 582 11.49 43.42 -121.98
CA GLU A 582 11.14 44.60 -122.79
C GLU A 582 12.36 45.12 -123.57
N ILE A 583 13.52 45.27 -122.92
CA ILE A 583 14.78 45.69 -123.58
C ILE A 583 15.17 44.70 -124.68
N ALA A 584 14.98 43.40 -124.47
CA ALA A 584 15.24 42.36 -125.47
C ALA A 584 14.29 42.47 -126.67
N ASP A 585 12.99 42.74 -126.46
CA ASP A 585 12.04 42.95 -127.55
C ASP A 585 12.33 44.24 -128.33
N GLN A 586 12.62 45.34 -127.63
CA GLN A 586 13.07 46.59 -128.24
C GLN A 586 14.37 46.40 -129.05
N THR A 587 15.33 45.62 -128.54
CA THR A 587 16.61 45.36 -129.23
C THR A 587 16.42 44.44 -130.44
N ASN A 588 15.58 43.41 -130.34
CA ASN A 588 15.13 42.58 -131.47
C ASN A 588 14.46 43.44 -132.56
N MET A 589 13.60 44.39 -132.19
CA MET A 589 12.96 45.33 -133.11
C MET A 589 13.96 46.32 -133.73
N LEU A 590 14.94 46.83 -132.98
CA LEU A 590 16.01 47.67 -133.51
C LEU A 590 16.91 46.90 -134.49
N ALA A 591 17.30 45.68 -134.14
CA ALA A 591 18.10 44.79 -134.98
C ALA A 591 17.35 44.39 -136.26
N LEU A 592 16.05 44.08 -136.16
CA LEU A 592 15.18 43.83 -137.32
C LEU A 592 15.12 45.03 -138.26
N ASN A 593 14.94 46.25 -137.73
CA ASN A 593 14.96 47.48 -138.53
C ASN A 593 16.33 47.73 -139.19
N ALA A 594 17.43 47.51 -138.48
CA ALA A 594 18.79 47.63 -139.02
C ALA A 594 19.06 46.61 -140.14
N ASN A 595 18.60 45.36 -139.98
CA ASN A 595 18.71 44.29 -140.97
C ASN A 595 17.92 44.61 -142.26
N ILE A 596 16.71 45.19 -142.11
CA ILE A 596 15.88 45.68 -143.21
C ILE A 596 16.56 46.83 -143.98
N GLU A 597 17.18 47.78 -143.29
CA GLU A 597 17.81 48.95 -143.95
C GLU A 597 19.19 48.63 -144.55
N ALA A 598 19.96 47.72 -143.94
CA ALA A 598 21.15 47.13 -144.56
C ALA A 598 20.77 46.37 -145.86
N SER A 599 19.68 45.60 -145.83
CA SER A 599 19.12 44.90 -147.00
C SER A 599 18.56 45.83 -148.10
N ARG A 600 18.37 47.12 -147.82
CA ARG A 600 18.01 48.14 -148.83
C ARG A 600 19.21 48.83 -149.48
N SER A 601 20.37 48.82 -148.83
CA SER A 601 21.55 49.62 -149.20
C SER A 601 22.46 48.89 -150.21
N ALA A 602 21.88 48.42 -151.31
CA ALA A 602 22.39 47.31 -152.14
C ALA A 602 23.56 47.61 -153.12
N ASP A 603 24.34 48.67 -152.91
CA ASP A 603 25.40 49.14 -153.84
C ASP A 603 26.80 49.31 -153.20
N GLY A 604 27.05 48.73 -152.02
CA GLY A 604 28.33 48.85 -151.30
C GLY A 604 28.83 47.53 -150.68
N ALA A 605 30.15 47.27 -150.78
CA ALA A 605 30.77 46.03 -150.32
C ALA A 605 30.75 45.81 -148.79
N ASP A 606 30.50 46.86 -148.01
CA ASP A 606 30.42 46.80 -146.55
C ASP A 606 29.02 46.37 -146.03
N ALA A 607 28.00 46.31 -146.90
CA ALA A 607 26.61 46.04 -146.51
C ALA A 607 26.41 44.60 -145.97
N GLU A 608 27.12 43.62 -146.53
CA GLU A 608 27.04 42.21 -146.08
C GLU A 608 27.48 42.06 -144.62
N GLY A 609 28.48 42.82 -144.18
CA GLY A 609 28.95 42.83 -142.79
C GLY A 609 27.93 43.43 -141.82
N PHE A 610 27.24 44.50 -142.22
CA PHE A 610 26.17 45.09 -141.39
C PHE A 610 24.95 44.18 -141.28
N THR A 611 24.53 43.50 -142.36
CA THR A 611 23.45 42.50 -142.31
C THR A 611 23.81 41.31 -141.42
N ALA A 612 25.07 40.87 -141.42
CA ALA A 612 25.54 39.83 -140.50
C ALA A 612 25.43 40.27 -139.02
N VAL A 613 25.98 41.43 -138.66
CA VAL A 613 25.89 41.97 -137.29
C VAL A 613 24.43 42.21 -136.86
N ALA A 614 23.58 42.75 -137.73
CA ALA A 614 22.16 42.95 -137.43
C ALA A 614 21.36 41.63 -137.34
N SER A 615 21.86 40.53 -137.91
CA SER A 615 21.31 39.19 -137.70
C SER A 615 21.76 38.61 -136.36
N GLU A 616 23.04 38.76 -136.01
CA GLU A 616 23.63 38.31 -134.75
C GLU A 616 22.97 39.00 -133.54
N VAL A 617 22.83 40.33 -133.56
CA VAL A 617 22.16 41.08 -132.48
C VAL A 617 20.68 40.69 -132.38
N LYS A 618 20.02 40.36 -133.49
CA LYS A 618 18.63 39.88 -133.47
C LYS A 618 18.54 38.50 -132.82
N GLN A 619 19.44 37.58 -133.13
CA GLN A 619 19.51 36.26 -132.50
C GLN A 619 19.77 36.42 -130.99
N LEU A 620 20.81 37.16 -130.60
CA LEU A 620 21.14 37.43 -129.20
C LEU A 620 19.98 38.07 -128.42
N SER A 621 19.17 38.92 -129.07
CA SER A 621 17.97 39.51 -128.45
C SER A 621 16.83 38.50 -128.28
N ALA A 622 16.68 37.55 -129.20
CA ALA A 622 15.73 36.44 -129.06
C ALA A 622 16.19 35.48 -127.95
N ASP A 623 17.47 35.10 -127.95
CA ASP A 623 18.09 34.25 -126.93
C ASP A 623 17.97 34.88 -125.53
N THR A 624 18.14 36.21 -125.42
CA THR A 624 17.96 36.97 -124.17
C THR A 624 16.50 36.99 -123.72
N LYS A 625 15.54 37.05 -124.66
CA LYS A 625 14.10 37.01 -124.33
C LYS A 625 13.64 35.61 -123.92
N GLU A 626 14.21 34.56 -124.51
CA GLU A 626 13.99 33.17 -124.12
C GLU A 626 14.61 32.89 -122.74
N ALA A 627 15.82 33.41 -122.46
CA ALA A 627 16.44 33.33 -121.14
C ALA A 627 15.70 34.13 -120.05
N ALA A 628 15.11 35.29 -120.38
CA ALA A 628 14.24 36.03 -119.46
C ALA A 628 12.98 35.21 -119.09
N ALA A 629 12.34 34.55 -120.07
CA ALA A 629 11.20 33.67 -119.81
C ALA A 629 11.59 32.41 -119.00
N GLU A 630 12.82 31.90 -119.12
CA GLU A 630 13.31 30.83 -118.25
C GLU A 630 13.60 31.31 -116.82
N ILE A 631 13.88 32.60 -116.61
CA ILE A 631 13.98 33.19 -115.27
C ILE A 631 12.58 33.38 -114.68
N ASP A 632 11.62 33.85 -115.47
CA ASP A 632 10.20 34.02 -115.14
C ASP A 632 9.60 32.73 -114.54
N GLU A 633 9.68 31.60 -115.26
CA GLU A 633 9.21 30.28 -114.81
C GLU A 633 9.92 29.77 -113.54
N ARG A 634 11.13 30.27 -113.25
CA ARG A 634 11.88 29.97 -112.02
C ARG A 634 11.48 30.87 -110.85
N LEU A 635 11.06 32.11 -111.11
CA LEU A 635 10.54 33.03 -110.09
C LEU A 635 9.15 32.58 -109.64
N ASP A 636 8.25 32.22 -110.56
CA ASP A 636 6.96 31.57 -110.25
C ASP A 636 7.13 30.40 -109.27
N ALA A 637 8.10 29.52 -109.56
CA ALA A 637 8.38 28.34 -108.75
C ALA A 637 8.99 28.67 -107.37
N LEU A 638 9.83 29.72 -107.29
CA LEU A 638 10.39 30.21 -106.03
C LEU A 638 9.34 30.94 -105.18
N GLN A 639 8.46 31.75 -105.78
CA GLN A 639 7.37 32.43 -105.10
C GLN A 639 6.39 31.40 -104.52
N SER A 640 6.00 30.39 -105.31
CA SER A 640 5.17 29.25 -104.87
C SER A 640 5.81 28.48 -103.70
N GLN A 641 7.12 28.25 -103.73
CA GLN A 641 7.86 27.57 -102.66
C GLN A 641 8.03 28.47 -101.41
N THR A 642 8.08 29.78 -101.59
CA THR A 642 8.12 30.77 -100.50
C THR A 642 6.76 30.82 -99.79
N GLU A 643 5.66 30.77 -100.54
CA GLU A 643 4.30 30.66 -100.00
C GLU A 643 4.08 29.33 -99.26
N GLU A 644 4.46 28.19 -99.83
CA GLU A 644 4.40 26.88 -99.14
C GLU A 644 5.26 26.86 -97.86
N SER A 645 6.35 27.64 -97.81
CA SER A 645 7.18 27.76 -96.62
C SER A 645 6.56 28.67 -95.55
N ALA A 646 5.92 29.78 -95.94
CA ALA A 646 5.18 30.63 -95.01
C ALA A 646 3.98 29.88 -94.37
N ASP A 647 3.22 29.10 -95.17
CA ASP A 647 2.19 28.17 -94.70
C ASP A 647 2.72 27.09 -93.73
N VAL A 648 4.03 26.89 -93.61
CA VAL A 648 4.67 26.04 -92.60
C VAL A 648 5.05 26.83 -91.35
N VAL A 649 5.52 28.08 -91.51
CA VAL A 649 5.90 28.97 -90.39
C VAL A 649 4.67 29.36 -89.58
N ASP A 650 3.60 29.87 -90.21
CA ASP A 650 2.36 30.29 -89.54
C ASP A 650 1.78 29.18 -88.64
N ARG A 651 1.61 27.98 -89.20
CA ARG A 651 1.11 26.80 -88.47
C ARG A 651 2.08 26.27 -87.41
N THR A 652 3.34 26.70 -87.40
CA THR A 652 4.27 26.38 -86.31
C THR A 652 4.14 27.40 -85.18
N SER A 653 3.83 28.67 -85.49
CA SER A 653 3.42 29.67 -84.49
C SER A 653 2.15 29.22 -83.75
N GLU A 654 1.11 28.80 -84.48
CA GLU A 654 -0.13 28.25 -83.90
C GLU A 654 0.13 27.05 -82.95
N GLU A 655 1.16 26.25 -83.22
CA GLU A 655 1.51 25.06 -82.42
C GLU A 655 2.49 25.39 -81.28
N ILE A 656 3.19 26.54 -81.32
CA ILE A 656 3.97 27.10 -80.20
C ILE A 656 3.02 27.68 -79.16
N GLU A 657 2.09 28.56 -79.57
CA GLU A 657 1.02 29.11 -78.71
C GLU A 657 0.32 27.96 -77.94
N ARG A 658 -0.12 26.93 -78.69
CA ARG A 658 -0.86 25.79 -78.14
C ARG A 658 -0.01 24.83 -77.29
N VAL A 659 1.31 24.98 -77.26
CA VAL A 659 2.20 24.28 -76.31
C VAL A 659 2.46 25.16 -75.09
N ASN A 660 2.58 26.48 -75.24
CA ASN A 660 2.68 27.43 -74.13
C ASN A 660 1.44 27.36 -73.21
N ASP A 661 0.24 27.34 -73.80
CA ASP A 661 -1.03 27.03 -73.10
C ASP A 661 -0.95 25.74 -72.27
N LEU A 662 -0.44 24.64 -72.87
CA LEU A 662 -0.34 23.34 -72.20
C LEU A 662 0.70 23.30 -71.07
N VAL A 663 1.78 24.09 -71.16
CA VAL A 663 2.75 24.21 -70.07
C VAL A 663 2.17 25.08 -68.94
N THR A 664 1.37 26.08 -69.27
CA THR A 664 0.63 26.90 -68.29
C THR A 664 -0.39 26.05 -67.50
N ASP A 665 -1.13 25.16 -68.16
CA ASP A 665 -1.99 24.16 -67.49
C ASP A 665 -1.19 23.25 -66.54
N VAL A 666 0.05 22.89 -66.90
CA VAL A 666 0.95 22.07 -66.06
C VAL A 666 1.50 22.85 -64.87
N VAL A 667 1.81 24.15 -65.01
CA VAL A 667 2.19 25.03 -63.89
C VAL A 667 1.09 25.05 -62.83
N ALA A 668 -0.16 25.27 -63.24
CA ALA A 668 -1.31 25.29 -62.33
C ALA A 668 -1.48 23.95 -61.59
N ALA A 669 -1.46 22.83 -62.32
CA ALA A 669 -1.60 21.50 -61.72
C ALA A 669 -0.45 21.11 -60.77
N LEU A 670 0.74 21.71 -60.91
CA LEU A 670 1.87 21.51 -59.99
C LEU A 670 1.78 22.40 -58.74
N ASP A 671 1.13 23.56 -58.84
CA ASP A 671 0.80 24.41 -57.70
C ASP A 671 -0.29 23.75 -56.82
N ASP A 672 -1.37 23.25 -57.44
CA ASP A 672 -2.42 22.45 -56.76
C ASP A 672 -1.81 21.27 -55.96
N ILE A 673 -0.86 20.54 -56.57
CA ILE A 673 -0.17 19.42 -55.91
C ILE A 673 0.68 19.88 -54.71
N ALA A 674 1.30 21.07 -54.80
CA ALA A 674 2.09 21.62 -53.71
C ALA A 674 1.22 22.17 -52.56
N GLU A 675 0.01 22.66 -52.86
CA GLU A 675 -0.98 23.09 -51.87
C GLU A 675 -1.61 21.89 -51.14
N TYR A 676 -2.11 20.87 -51.85
CA TYR A 676 -2.65 19.66 -51.22
C TYR A 676 -1.60 18.90 -50.38
N ALA A 677 -0.33 18.94 -50.78
CA ALA A 677 0.76 18.37 -49.99
C ALA A 677 1.05 19.17 -48.70
N ALA A 678 0.85 20.49 -48.70
CA ALA A 678 0.92 21.30 -47.48
C ALA A 678 -0.28 21.04 -46.57
N GLU A 679 -1.50 21.02 -47.10
CA GLU A 679 -2.73 20.70 -46.35
C GLU A 679 -2.66 19.29 -45.72
N THR A 680 -2.06 18.31 -46.42
CA THR A 680 -1.78 16.97 -45.88
C THR A 680 -0.79 17.02 -44.70
N ASN A 681 0.28 17.80 -44.81
CA ASN A 681 1.27 17.97 -43.74
C ASN A 681 0.68 18.64 -42.49
N ASP A 682 -0.25 19.57 -42.66
CA ASP A 682 -0.89 20.28 -41.55
C ASP A 682 -1.91 19.38 -40.82
N GLY A 683 -2.73 18.62 -41.54
CA GLY A 683 -3.59 17.60 -40.94
C GLY A 683 -2.83 16.45 -40.24
N VAL A 684 -1.60 16.16 -40.66
CA VAL A 684 -0.72 15.20 -39.97
C VAL A 684 -0.13 15.75 -38.66
N GLN A 685 0.10 17.07 -38.56
CA GLN A 685 0.49 17.69 -37.31
C GLN A 685 -0.66 17.66 -36.28
N GLU A 686 -1.91 17.87 -36.71
CA GLU A 686 -3.09 17.67 -35.83
C GLU A 686 -3.18 16.23 -35.31
N ILE A 687 -2.88 15.23 -36.16
CA ILE A 687 -2.81 13.82 -35.74
C ILE A 687 -1.68 13.60 -34.72
N SER A 688 -0.49 14.19 -34.90
CA SER A 688 0.60 14.08 -33.92
C SER A 688 0.18 14.61 -32.56
N SER A 689 -0.39 15.82 -32.50
CA SER A 689 -0.86 16.42 -31.23
C SER A 689 -1.92 15.57 -30.54
N ALA A 690 -2.90 15.03 -31.29
CA ALA A 690 -3.90 14.12 -30.74
C ALA A 690 -3.29 12.78 -30.25
N THR A 691 -2.21 12.31 -30.89
CA THR A 691 -1.48 11.10 -30.51
C THR A 691 -0.66 11.32 -29.22
N GLU A 692 -0.06 12.52 -29.08
CA GLU A 692 0.63 12.95 -27.85
C GLU A 692 -0.35 13.08 -26.66
N GLU A 693 -1.55 13.65 -26.88
CA GLU A 693 -2.62 13.67 -25.88
C GLU A 693 -3.10 12.25 -25.49
N GLN A 694 -3.18 11.32 -26.45
CA GLN A 694 -3.53 9.91 -26.19
C GLN A 694 -2.44 9.18 -25.41
N ALA A 695 -1.16 9.45 -25.65
CA ALA A 695 -0.05 8.88 -24.87
C ALA A 695 -0.13 9.32 -23.40
N ALA A 696 -0.30 10.62 -23.14
CA ALA A 696 -0.44 11.16 -21.79
C ALA A 696 -1.66 10.60 -21.05
N ALA A 697 -2.82 10.51 -21.73
CA ALA A 697 -4.02 9.90 -21.15
C ALA A 697 -3.87 8.39 -20.87
N THR A 698 -3.07 7.67 -21.67
CA THR A 698 -2.76 6.26 -21.43
C THR A 698 -1.90 6.10 -20.17
N GLN A 699 -0.90 6.96 -19.97
CA GLN A 699 -0.07 6.98 -18.76
C GLN A 699 -0.88 7.32 -17.50
N GLU A 700 -1.82 8.27 -17.56
CA GLU A 700 -2.73 8.59 -16.45
C GLU A 700 -3.61 7.38 -16.09
N VAL A 701 -4.07 6.60 -17.09
CA VAL A 701 -4.86 5.39 -16.84
C VAL A 701 -4.02 4.24 -16.26
N VAL A 702 -2.76 4.06 -16.66
CA VAL A 702 -1.86 3.07 -16.03
C VAL A 702 -1.67 3.40 -14.54
N ALA A 703 -1.34 4.65 -14.20
CA ALA A 703 -1.18 5.06 -12.79
C ALA A 703 -2.47 4.83 -11.96
N MET A 704 -3.65 5.05 -12.54
CA MET A 704 -4.93 4.72 -11.89
C MET A 704 -5.17 3.20 -11.75
N VAL A 705 -4.66 2.37 -12.67
CA VAL A 705 -4.73 0.91 -12.56
C VAL A 705 -3.85 0.41 -11.41
N ASP A 706 -2.64 0.95 -11.26
CA ASP A 706 -1.71 0.59 -10.18
C ASP A 706 -2.24 0.99 -8.79
N GLU A 707 -2.79 2.21 -8.64
CA GLU A 707 -3.40 2.65 -7.38
C GLU A 707 -4.57 1.73 -6.98
N VAL A 708 -5.43 1.36 -7.95
CA VAL A 708 -6.57 0.46 -7.69
C VAL A 708 -6.12 -1.00 -7.49
N ALA A 709 -4.96 -1.41 -8.01
CA ALA A 709 -4.37 -2.72 -7.74
C ALA A 709 -3.88 -2.82 -6.29
N SER A 710 -3.12 -1.81 -5.84
CA SER A 710 -2.67 -1.67 -4.45
C SER A 710 -3.83 -1.66 -3.45
N ILE A 711 -4.89 -0.88 -3.73
CA ILE A 711 -6.13 -0.86 -2.92
C ILE A 711 -6.82 -2.25 -2.90
N SER A 712 -6.70 -3.05 -3.97
CA SER A 712 -7.27 -4.40 -4.02
C SER A 712 -6.50 -5.36 -3.10
N GLU A 713 -5.17 -5.24 -3.05
CA GLU A 713 -4.31 -6.03 -2.17
C GLU A 713 -4.48 -5.66 -0.69
N GLU A 714 -4.54 -4.35 -0.39
CA GLU A 714 -4.91 -3.84 0.94
C GLU A 714 -6.29 -4.37 1.37
N THR A 715 -7.27 -4.36 0.47
CA THR A 715 -8.62 -4.90 0.74
C THR A 715 -8.59 -6.39 1.07
N THR A 716 -7.76 -7.20 0.39
CA THR A 716 -7.61 -8.64 0.71
C THR A 716 -6.90 -8.85 2.07
N ALA A 717 -5.89 -8.05 2.42
CA ALA A 717 -5.20 -8.13 3.71
C ALA A 717 -6.10 -7.68 4.89
N GLU A 718 -6.84 -6.59 4.73
CA GLU A 718 -7.82 -6.10 5.70
C GLU A 718 -8.96 -7.13 5.88
N ALA A 719 -9.43 -7.74 4.79
CA ALA A 719 -10.42 -8.82 4.84
C ALA A 719 -9.92 -10.04 5.64
N GLN A 720 -8.69 -10.50 5.41
CA GLN A 720 -8.11 -11.59 6.21
C GLN A 720 -8.04 -11.25 7.71
N THR A 721 -7.70 -9.99 8.03
CA THR A 721 -7.66 -9.48 9.40
C THR A 721 -9.05 -9.47 10.07
N VAL A 722 -10.08 -8.99 9.37
CA VAL A 722 -11.46 -9.00 9.88
C VAL A 722 -12.01 -10.44 10.01
N ALA A 723 -11.66 -11.34 9.09
CA ALA A 723 -12.03 -12.75 9.18
C ALA A 723 -11.45 -13.41 10.44
N ALA A 724 -10.15 -13.21 10.72
CA ALA A 724 -9.50 -13.71 11.92
C ALA A 724 -10.14 -13.16 13.21
N ALA A 725 -10.46 -11.86 13.25
CA ALA A 725 -11.16 -11.24 14.38
C ALA A 725 -12.58 -11.82 14.60
N ALA A 726 -13.30 -12.17 13.51
CA ALA A 726 -14.61 -12.80 13.60
C ALA A 726 -14.53 -14.27 14.09
N GLU A 727 -13.46 -15.00 13.75
CA GLU A 727 -13.18 -16.33 14.33
C GLU A 727 -12.81 -16.23 15.83
N GLU A 728 -11.97 -15.28 16.23
CA GLU A 728 -11.62 -15.05 17.64
C GLU A 728 -12.85 -14.63 18.46
N GLN A 729 -13.71 -13.75 17.92
CA GLN A 729 -14.99 -13.40 18.54
C GLN A 729 -15.89 -14.65 18.69
N THR A 730 -15.94 -15.52 17.69
CA THR A 730 -16.70 -16.78 17.73
C THR A 730 -16.15 -17.74 18.78
N SER A 731 -14.84 -17.78 18.99
CA SER A 731 -14.18 -18.55 20.06
C SER A 731 -14.50 -17.96 21.44
N SER A 732 -14.32 -16.66 21.62
CA SER A 732 -14.59 -15.92 22.85
C SER A 732 -16.04 -16.09 23.32
N MET A 733 -17.01 -16.03 22.41
CA MET A 733 -18.43 -16.23 22.74
C MET A 733 -18.77 -17.69 23.12
N GLN A 734 -17.98 -18.68 22.69
CA GLN A 734 -18.11 -20.05 23.21
C GLN A 734 -17.62 -20.15 24.66
N GLU A 735 -16.57 -19.42 25.04
CA GLU A 735 -16.11 -19.37 26.44
C GLU A 735 -17.10 -18.62 27.35
N VAL A 736 -17.70 -17.52 26.87
CA VAL A 736 -18.77 -16.80 27.58
C VAL A 736 -20.00 -17.69 27.77
N SER A 737 -20.49 -18.31 26.69
CA SER A 737 -21.60 -19.29 26.72
C SER A 737 -21.32 -20.43 27.71
N ALA A 738 -20.14 -21.07 27.62
CA ALA A 738 -19.74 -22.14 28.53
C ALA A 738 -19.55 -21.67 29.98
N SER A 739 -19.34 -20.38 30.23
CA SER A 739 -19.23 -19.81 31.58
C SER A 739 -20.60 -19.43 32.16
N ALA A 740 -21.52 -18.94 31.33
CA ALA A 740 -22.92 -18.70 31.70
C ALA A 740 -23.64 -20.02 32.00
N ASP A 741 -23.49 -21.07 31.18
CA ASP A 741 -24.03 -22.41 31.45
C ASP A 741 -23.53 -22.97 32.79
N ARG A 742 -22.22 -22.82 33.10
CA ARG A 742 -21.65 -23.18 34.41
C ARG A 742 -22.21 -22.35 35.57
N LEU A 743 -22.60 -21.10 35.33
CA LEU A 743 -23.18 -20.21 36.34
C LEU A 743 -24.63 -20.60 36.62
N SER A 744 -25.44 -20.84 35.58
CA SER A 744 -26.79 -21.42 35.71
C SER A 744 -26.75 -22.74 36.47
N HIS A 745 -25.89 -23.69 36.07
CA HIS A 745 -25.70 -24.96 36.78
C HIS A 745 -25.25 -24.81 38.25
N GLN A 746 -24.57 -23.72 38.63
CA GLN A 746 -24.24 -23.41 40.02
C GLN A 746 -25.43 -22.82 40.77
N ALA A 747 -26.20 -21.95 40.12
CA ALA A 747 -27.39 -21.32 40.67
C ALA A 747 -28.52 -22.33 40.90
N THR A 748 -28.83 -23.22 39.94
CA THR A 748 -29.77 -24.34 40.13
C THR A 748 -29.33 -25.25 41.28
N ARG A 749 -28.01 -25.45 41.46
CA ARG A 749 -27.46 -26.25 42.58
C ARG A 749 -27.47 -25.53 43.92
N LEU A 750 -27.54 -24.19 43.93
CA LEU A 750 -27.75 -23.39 45.13
C LEU A 750 -29.23 -23.44 45.53
N SER A 751 -30.15 -23.17 44.60
CA SER A 751 -31.59 -23.31 44.80
C SER A 751 -31.97 -24.71 45.31
N GLY A 752 -31.54 -25.77 44.61
CA GLY A 752 -31.74 -27.17 45.04
C GLY A 752 -30.99 -27.60 46.32
N ALA A 753 -30.21 -26.71 46.94
CA ALA A 753 -29.65 -26.88 48.29
C ALA A 753 -30.38 -26.03 49.35
N LEU A 754 -31.04 -24.95 48.92
CA LEU A 754 -31.95 -24.13 49.72
C LEU A 754 -33.34 -24.79 49.86
N ASP A 755 -33.79 -25.55 48.86
CA ASP A 755 -34.98 -26.44 48.85
C ASP A 755 -35.09 -27.39 50.07
N ARG A 756 -34.01 -27.56 50.85
CA ARG A 756 -34.05 -28.31 52.11
C ARG A 756 -34.79 -27.55 53.23
N PHE A 757 -34.83 -26.23 53.15
CA PHE A 757 -35.38 -25.36 54.19
C PHE A 757 -36.82 -24.98 53.84
N GLU A 758 -37.76 -25.21 54.77
CA GLU A 758 -39.17 -24.88 54.56
C GLU A 758 -39.45 -23.45 55.05
N THR A 759 -40.08 -22.62 54.23
CA THR A 759 -40.28 -21.17 54.45
C THR A 759 -41.68 -20.73 54.02
N ASP A 760 -42.37 -19.92 54.83
CA ASP A 760 -43.69 -19.33 54.55
C ASP A 760 -43.60 -17.99 53.77
N VAL A 761 -42.39 -17.44 53.58
CA VAL A 761 -42.16 -16.19 52.82
C VAL A 761 -42.40 -16.39 51.32
N GLU A 762 -43.55 -15.92 50.82
CA GLU A 762 -43.80 -15.76 49.38
C GLU A 762 -42.82 -14.69 48.81
N GLY A 763 -42.00 -15.06 47.83
CA GLY A 763 -40.83 -14.28 47.38
C GLY A 763 -41.09 -12.94 46.66
N ASP A 764 -42.35 -12.53 46.51
CA ASP A 764 -42.83 -11.39 45.69
C ASP A 764 -42.64 -10.01 46.38
N GLY A 765 -41.62 -9.84 47.22
CA GLY A 765 -41.50 -8.66 48.09
C GLY A 765 -40.20 -8.44 48.87
N LEU A 766 -39.10 -9.11 48.52
CA LEU A 766 -37.78 -8.87 49.13
C LEU A 766 -36.92 -7.97 48.21
N GLU A 767 -37.14 -6.65 48.28
CA GLU A 767 -36.26 -5.67 47.62
C GLU A 767 -34.86 -5.74 48.25
N PHE A 768 -33.92 -6.37 47.53
CA PHE A 768 -32.51 -6.36 47.90
C PHE A 768 -31.89 -5.05 47.41
N ASP A 769 -31.63 -4.13 48.35
CA ASP A 769 -31.07 -2.78 48.09
C ASP A 769 -29.61 -2.89 47.60
N ALA A 770 -29.45 -3.27 46.34
CA ALA A 770 -28.18 -3.40 45.63
C ALA A 770 -28.02 -2.20 44.68
N ASP A 771 -27.49 -1.10 45.21
CA ASP A 771 -26.98 0.04 44.43
C ASP A 771 -25.82 -0.42 43.52
N LEU A 772 -26.17 -0.98 42.36
CA LEU A 772 -25.29 -1.15 41.21
C LEU A 772 -25.70 -0.12 40.17
N GLU A 773 -24.87 0.91 40.00
CA GLU A 773 -25.10 1.96 39.01
C GLU A 773 -25.13 1.37 37.60
N SER A 774 -26.34 1.21 37.05
CA SER A 774 -26.54 0.74 35.68
C SER A 774 -26.01 1.78 34.68
N GLY A 775 -24.79 1.56 34.22
CA GLY A 775 -24.21 2.29 33.09
C GLY A 775 -25.10 2.12 31.86
N GLY A 776 -25.62 3.23 31.34
CA GLY A 776 -26.80 3.21 30.47
C GLY A 776 -26.58 2.53 29.11
N ALA A 777 -27.26 1.40 28.90
CA ALA A 777 -27.60 0.94 27.56
C ALA A 777 -28.81 1.73 27.03
N ALA A 778 -28.65 2.45 25.93
CA ALA A 778 -29.74 3.20 25.31
C ALA A 778 -30.64 2.25 24.50
N ALA A 779 -31.92 2.17 24.85
CA ALA A 779 -32.88 1.39 24.09
C ALA A 779 -33.13 2.03 22.71
N VAL A 780 -32.69 1.34 21.64
CA VAL A 780 -33.06 1.68 20.26
C VAL A 780 -34.41 1.05 19.96
N ASP A 781 -35.48 1.85 20.02
CA ASP A 781 -36.78 1.46 19.48
C ASP A 781 -36.70 1.46 17.94
N GLY A 782 -36.88 0.29 17.34
CA GLY A 782 -36.57 0.01 15.94
C GLY A 782 -37.49 -1.05 15.31
N ALA A 783 -38.76 -1.06 15.68
CA ALA A 783 -39.72 -2.06 15.21
C ALA A 783 -39.98 -1.98 13.69
N ASN A 784 -39.42 -2.92 12.92
CA ASN A 784 -39.86 -3.21 11.56
C ASN A 784 -39.68 -4.69 11.19
N GLU A 785 -40.76 -5.47 11.25
CA GLU A 785 -40.80 -6.83 10.67
C GLU A 785 -40.67 -6.79 9.14
N PRO A 786 -39.94 -7.75 8.55
CA PRO A 786 -40.42 -8.41 7.34
C PRO A 786 -40.72 -9.89 7.62
N ALA A 787 -41.78 -10.41 6.98
CA ALA A 787 -42.29 -11.75 7.26
C ALA A 787 -41.44 -12.87 6.63
N ALA A 788 -41.32 -13.99 7.34
CA ALA A 788 -40.70 -15.21 6.83
C ALA A 788 -41.42 -15.75 5.57
N SER A 789 -40.66 -16.41 4.70
CA SER A 789 -41.18 -17.18 3.55
C SER A 789 -40.33 -18.45 3.35
N GLU A 790 -40.97 -19.62 3.32
CA GLU A 790 -40.29 -20.91 3.11
C GLU A 790 -39.86 -21.10 1.64
N PRO A 791 -38.80 -21.88 1.38
CA PRO A 791 -38.32 -22.15 0.01
C PRO A 791 -39.13 -23.24 -0.71
N THR A 792 -39.17 -23.19 -2.05
CA THR A 792 -39.72 -24.26 -2.90
C THR A 792 -38.93 -24.43 -4.21
N ASP A 793 -38.66 -25.68 -4.59
CA ASP A 793 -37.97 -26.08 -5.83
C ASP A 793 -38.61 -25.58 -7.14
N ALA A 794 -37.76 -25.09 -8.07
CA ALA A 794 -37.55 -25.47 -9.50
C ALA A 794 -38.71 -25.95 -10.42
N PRO A 795 -38.57 -26.04 -11.78
CA PRO A 795 -37.40 -25.74 -12.64
C PRO A 795 -37.67 -24.96 -13.97
N ILE A 796 -36.58 -24.48 -14.60
CA ILE A 796 -36.24 -24.45 -16.06
C ILE A 796 -37.35 -24.31 -17.14
N THR A 797 -37.24 -23.30 -18.02
CA THR A 797 -37.29 -23.43 -19.52
C THR A 797 -36.70 -22.20 -20.24
N ASP A 798 -36.12 -22.42 -21.42
CA ASP A 798 -35.48 -21.44 -22.32
C ASP A 798 -36.47 -20.58 -23.14
N ALA A 799 -36.04 -19.40 -23.62
CA ALA A 799 -36.00 -19.01 -25.06
C ALA A 799 -35.77 -17.49 -25.32
N GLU A 800 -34.87 -17.18 -26.26
CA GLU A 800 -34.80 -15.90 -27.01
C GLU A 800 -35.67 -15.96 -28.31
N PRO A 801 -35.58 -15.02 -29.28
CA PRO A 801 -36.12 -13.65 -29.21
C PRO A 801 -37.04 -13.32 -30.42
N THR A 802 -37.76 -12.20 -30.40
CA THR A 802 -38.45 -11.64 -31.59
C THR A 802 -38.50 -10.11 -31.57
N ALA A 803 -38.39 -9.49 -32.75
CA ALA A 803 -38.36 -8.03 -32.97
C ALA A 803 -39.60 -7.53 -33.77
N GLU A 804 -39.46 -6.32 -34.34
CA GLU A 804 -40.32 -5.62 -35.32
C GLU A 804 -41.52 -4.78 -34.80
N ASP A 805 -41.31 -3.45 -34.95
CA ASP A 805 -42.19 -2.44 -35.57
C ASP A 805 -43.44 -1.86 -34.88
N GLY A 806 -43.50 -0.52 -34.86
CA GLY A 806 -44.70 0.26 -34.49
C GLY A 806 -44.47 1.75 -34.23
N GLU A 807 -44.30 2.57 -35.28
CA GLU A 807 -44.47 4.04 -35.23
C GLU A 807 -45.94 4.41 -34.85
N THR A 808 -46.36 5.57 -34.33
CA THR A 808 -45.95 6.98 -34.57
C THR A 808 -46.37 7.95 -33.43
N ASP A 809 -45.62 9.05 -33.26
CA ASP A 809 -46.01 10.45 -32.92
C ASP A 809 -46.62 10.91 -31.55
N ASP A 810 -46.14 12.11 -31.15
CA ASP A 810 -46.67 13.14 -30.20
C ASP A 810 -46.86 12.80 -28.70
N GLU A 811 -46.44 13.60 -27.70
CA GLU A 811 -46.14 15.06 -27.63
C GLU A 811 -44.88 15.45 -26.80
N ASP A 812 -44.33 16.63 -27.11
CA ASP A 812 -43.48 17.58 -26.34
C ASP A 812 -42.06 17.21 -25.81
N PRO A 813 -40.99 17.91 -26.26
CA PRO A 813 -39.62 17.78 -25.74
C PRO A 813 -39.18 18.92 -24.79
N LEU A 814 -38.16 18.66 -23.97
CA LEU A 814 -37.33 19.72 -23.36
C LEU A 814 -35.84 19.47 -23.67
N ALA A 815 -35.30 20.28 -24.57
CA ALA A 815 -33.87 20.40 -24.81
C ALA A 815 -33.33 21.68 -24.18
N PHE A 816 -32.08 21.67 -23.75
CA PHE A 816 -31.30 22.88 -23.51
C PHE A 816 -29.90 22.69 -24.09
N VAL A 817 -29.48 23.63 -24.93
CA VAL A 817 -28.27 23.54 -25.77
C VAL A 817 -27.54 24.87 -25.67
N GLU A 818 -26.33 24.83 -25.07
CA GLU A 818 -25.05 25.36 -25.59
C GLU A 818 -24.92 26.82 -26.13
N THR A 819 -23.67 27.26 -26.34
CA THR A 819 -23.22 28.53 -27.02
C THR A 819 -23.54 29.85 -26.27
N THR A 820 -22.81 30.99 -26.35
CA THR A 820 -21.46 31.43 -26.80
C THR A 820 -21.20 32.86 -26.17
N ASP A 821 -20.11 33.64 -26.32
CA ASP A 821 -18.90 33.68 -27.17
C ASP A 821 -17.74 34.48 -26.49
N GLU A 822 -16.59 34.57 -27.19
CA GLU A 822 -15.39 35.44 -27.06
C GLU A 822 -15.49 36.86 -26.41
N ALA A 823 -14.37 37.37 -25.84
CA ALA A 823 -13.56 38.49 -26.40
C ALA A 823 -12.49 39.08 -25.43
N ASP A 824 -11.41 39.63 -26.00
CA ASP A 824 -10.22 40.23 -25.31
C ASP A 824 -10.47 41.46 -24.42
N LEU A 825 -9.51 41.77 -23.52
CA LEU A 825 -8.63 42.95 -23.66
C LEU A 825 -7.44 43.04 -22.67
N GLU A 826 -6.45 43.85 -23.05
CA GLU A 826 -5.07 43.89 -22.55
C GLU A 826 -4.81 44.61 -21.20
N SER A 827 -3.65 44.27 -20.60
CA SER A 827 -2.61 45.17 -20.05
C SER A 827 -2.58 45.68 -18.58
N ASP A 828 -1.35 45.56 -18.03
CA ASP A 828 -0.54 46.54 -17.28
C ASP A 828 -0.66 46.84 -15.77
N ASP A 829 0.54 47.11 -15.24
CA ASP A 829 0.99 47.71 -13.96
C ASP A 829 0.49 47.13 -12.62
N ALA A 830 1.28 46.61 -11.67
CA ALA A 830 2.69 46.79 -11.21
C ALA A 830 2.73 47.29 -9.74
N ALA A 831 3.91 47.20 -9.12
CA ALA A 831 4.28 47.58 -7.74
C ALA A 831 3.61 46.72 -6.62
N GLU A 832 4.31 45.92 -5.81
CA GLU A 832 5.62 46.05 -5.10
C GLU A 832 5.55 46.98 -3.88
N LEU A 833 6.36 46.68 -2.84
CA LEU A 833 6.66 47.46 -1.62
C LEU A 833 5.58 47.47 -0.50
N ASP A 834 5.91 47.40 0.80
CA ASP A 834 7.18 47.07 1.51
C ASP A 834 6.89 46.73 3.00
N ASP A 835 7.91 46.35 3.77
CA ASP A 835 7.95 46.09 5.21
C ASP A 835 7.19 47.11 6.10
N ALA A 836 6.60 46.64 7.22
CA ALA A 836 7.11 46.95 8.58
C ALA A 836 6.24 46.45 9.76
N GLU A 837 6.86 45.67 10.64
CA GLU A 837 6.53 45.51 12.07
C GLU A 837 6.92 46.76 12.90
N PRO A 838 6.68 46.87 14.25
CA PRO A 838 5.87 46.03 15.16
C PRO A 838 4.96 46.82 16.16
N ALA A 839 4.38 46.07 17.11
CA ALA A 839 4.29 46.38 18.55
C ALA A 839 3.03 47.03 19.21
N ASP A 840 2.46 46.22 20.12
CA ASP A 840 1.94 46.53 21.47
C ASP A 840 0.45 46.93 21.64
N GLY A 841 -0.23 46.38 22.66
CA GLY A 841 -1.67 46.64 22.88
C GLY A 841 -2.53 45.77 23.82
N ALA A 842 -2.01 44.73 24.49
CA ALA A 842 -2.62 43.99 25.63
C ALA A 842 -4.05 43.36 25.52
N GLY A 843 -4.18 42.06 25.88
CA GLY A 843 -5.46 41.37 26.07
C GLY A 843 -5.33 39.98 26.72
N GLU A 844 -5.57 39.89 28.03
CA GLU A 844 -5.63 38.66 28.85
C GLU A 844 -6.88 37.81 28.53
N THR A 845 -7.00 36.49 28.77
CA THR A 845 -6.13 35.32 29.06
C THR A 845 -7.01 34.05 29.00
N PHE A 846 -6.48 32.86 28.71
CA PHE A 846 -6.53 31.66 29.59
C PHE A 846 -5.91 30.42 28.92
N GLU A 847 -5.21 29.60 29.71
CA GLU A 847 -4.49 28.39 29.27
C GLU A 847 -5.10 27.11 29.85
N PHE A 848 -4.80 25.96 29.24
CA PHE A 848 -4.56 24.73 30.00
C PHE A 848 -3.65 23.75 29.22
N GLN A 849 -2.49 23.37 29.79
CA GLN A 849 -1.61 22.36 29.18
C GLN A 849 -0.72 21.67 30.25
N GLY A 850 -0.46 20.38 30.04
CA GLY A 850 0.68 19.56 30.51
C GLY A 850 1.30 19.75 31.93
N PRO A 851 1.29 18.71 32.79
CA PRO A 851 2.23 18.62 33.91
C PRO A 851 3.56 17.99 33.47
N THR A 852 4.66 18.73 33.58
CA THR A 852 6.04 18.19 33.53
C THR A 852 6.76 18.34 34.87
N SER A 853 7.95 17.76 34.98
CA SER A 853 8.60 17.41 36.24
C SER A 853 9.57 18.47 36.78
N SER A 854 10.15 18.11 37.95
CA SER A 854 11.35 18.67 38.57
C SER A 854 11.21 19.88 39.51
N ALA A 855 11.89 19.77 40.65
CA ALA A 855 12.30 20.85 41.53
C ALA A 855 13.55 20.38 42.29
N SER A 856 14.61 21.20 42.31
CA SER A 856 15.89 20.89 42.96
C SER A 856 16.31 22.01 43.91
N SER A 857 17.01 21.67 45.00
CA SER A 857 18.17 22.42 45.55
C SER A 857 18.66 21.86 46.90
N ASP A 858 19.92 21.44 46.90
CA ASP A 858 21.00 21.69 47.87
C ASP A 858 20.72 21.88 49.38
N ALA A 859 21.39 21.05 50.20
CA ALA A 859 21.98 21.48 51.48
C ALA A 859 23.20 20.62 51.89
N ASP A 860 24.20 21.26 52.47
CA ASP A 860 25.55 20.77 52.82
C ASP A 860 25.68 19.62 53.86
N ASN A 861 26.66 18.73 53.60
CA ASN A 861 27.70 18.22 54.53
C ASN A 861 27.38 17.79 55.99
N GLU A 862 27.66 16.52 56.33
CA GLU A 862 28.61 16.14 57.41
C GLU A 862 29.09 14.66 57.30
N SER A 863 30.07 14.25 58.12
CA SER A 863 30.86 13.01 57.92
C SER A 863 31.09 12.14 59.17
N GLN A 864 30.99 10.81 58.99
CA GLN A 864 31.58 9.69 59.78
C GLN A 864 31.35 8.40 58.96
N GLU A 865 32.28 7.45 58.73
CA GLU A 865 33.35 6.80 59.53
C GLU A 865 32.86 5.57 60.32
N ALA A 866 33.65 4.48 60.28
CA ALA A 866 33.44 3.12 60.83
C ALA A 866 32.34 2.26 60.17
N ASP A 867 32.35 0.92 60.23
CA ASP A 867 33.41 -0.14 60.15
C ASP A 867 32.68 -1.51 60.24
N GLU A 868 33.41 -2.63 60.19
CA GLU A 868 32.94 -4.02 60.40
C GLU A 868 32.00 -4.62 59.32
N ASP A 869 31.88 -5.94 59.14
CA ASP A 869 32.86 -7.04 58.92
C ASP A 869 32.03 -8.33 58.60
N ASP A 870 32.65 -9.41 58.08
CA ASP A 870 32.22 -10.84 58.08
C ASP A 870 30.69 -11.22 57.92
N GLU A 871 30.25 -12.14 57.06
CA GLU A 871 30.75 -13.52 56.92
C GLU A 871 30.58 -14.11 55.52
N THR A 872 31.46 -15.05 55.19
CA THR A 872 31.32 -15.95 54.03
C THR A 872 30.48 -17.19 54.34
N ARG A 873 29.62 -17.64 53.40
CA ARG A 873 29.22 -19.06 53.10
C ARG A 873 27.98 -19.13 52.18
N ASN A 874 27.66 -20.23 51.48
CA ASN A 874 28.45 -21.33 50.88
C ASN A 874 27.48 -22.37 50.24
N ALA A 875 27.78 -22.82 49.02
CA ALA A 875 27.10 -23.90 48.26
C ALA A 875 25.62 -23.61 47.89
N ALA A 876 25.11 -23.87 46.68
CA ALA A 876 25.31 -24.96 45.70
C ALA A 876 24.68 -26.30 46.10
N ASN A 877 23.47 -26.58 45.62
CA ASN A 877 23.15 -27.81 44.85
C ASN A 877 21.75 -27.69 44.20
N GLU A 878 21.56 -28.40 43.08
CA GLU A 878 20.28 -28.73 42.39
C GLU A 878 19.41 -27.55 41.92
#